data_AF-A0A7C5PJ47-F1
#
_entry.id   AF-A0A7C5PJ47-F1
#
_cell.length_a   1.000
_cell.length_b   1.000
_cell.length_c   1.000
_cell.angle_alpha   90.00
_cell.angle_beta   90.00
_cell.angle_gamma   90.00
#
_symmetry.space_group_name_H-M   'P 1'
#
loop_
_entity.id
_entity.type
_entity.pdbx_description
1 polymer ?
#
loop_
_entity_poly.entity_id
_entity_poly.type
_entity_poly.pdbx_seq_one_letter_code
_entity_poly.pdbx_strand_id
1 'polypeptide(L)'
;MTTTHLARAISKLGMPLMVSLTLASPSFSQAPTLVKDINTQAINNPSSYPSGWTRVGPVVYFQASTPSTGTELFKTVGSSRSTVLVKDIQKGGMGSSPLYLTRLGSKILFSASEKTHGRELWISDGTSAGTKLMKDIWPGSKNSNPDILTSAGNKVFFVADDQISGRELWVSDGTRAGTRRVKDIFPGSHPSYPGDFTALGNKIIFRADDGIHGFELWVSDGTAKGTYMIKNIDGGAGSSHPIHLTRMGSKVYFAATDGVRGFELWVSDGTAAGTTLVKDIRPGPLYSAPRFLTTVGNKLYFQANDGVHGLELWVTDGTSAGTKMVKDIRSGLLGSLPHKLAAFGSKLLFRAFHPNSGRELWISDGTAAGTTLVKDIRTGKAGSNPDWITAFAPGKALFTANDGTNGTELWITDGTSAGTSLLKNIRPGSTGSLAFELFTSFGRVYLRANDGTHGLEPWVSNGTTVGTTLLKDLATNGNRSSHPSFLTDKFNQTIFVANDEIKGDELWTSNGTSAGTFLLKDIRPGFFGSKIGNLTQAGNRVFFRANDGLNGTELWATNGSRAGTAMVKDIRSGSLGSFPDELTAFGSWLLFKASDGTNGLEPWISDGTSAGTRMLKDIRSGANPSDPAGFYFWKGKIYFRANDGSNGSELWATDGTASGTRMVADINPGASSSSPGPFAAMGGKLYFRAYKSGLGSELWVTDGTSSGTALVKDLRPGSRGSDPLQLTAVGNKLFFTADGGTYGKELWVSNGKAAGTRMVKDIRPGFFTSAPTNLIALNGKLLFRAYDGINGHEIWVSDGTSGGTHLLKDISKGKESTYSYRYTRLGSRYVYFLAFNLASGSELWRTDGTSAGTVLVPEVRPGKASSAPDYMTLSRGQILMRATHPTKGAELFKYFPGANSKPVGHPCSTSATRFPTLAGTDPILGGTMNLRGAGAKPRAIGIQLQGVQVDPNAIPLPTLGASCMSYINLLSFWMPLSTFPVPASGTWTQNYPVPNTPTLKGVRIAYQTWYLILPALQWEMSNGVFSAFGN
;
A
#
# COMPACT_ATOMS: atom_id res chain seq x y z
N MET A 1 26.37 25.09 -22.19
CA MET A 1 27.34 24.09 -21.68
C MET A 1 26.70 23.29 -20.55
N THR A 2 27.04 22.01 -20.40
CA THR A 2 26.35 21.07 -19.48
C THR A 2 26.90 21.09 -18.06
N THR A 3 26.02 20.93 -17.07
CA THR A 3 26.32 20.93 -15.63
C THR A 3 27.24 19.79 -15.16
N THR A 4 27.55 18.83 -16.02
CA THR A 4 28.40 17.67 -15.73
C THR A 4 29.88 18.00 -15.58
N HIS A 5 30.37 19.08 -16.22
CA HIS A 5 31.81 19.43 -16.17
C HIS A 5 32.20 20.13 -14.87
N LEU A 6 31.31 20.92 -14.26
CA LEU A 6 31.59 21.64 -13.01
C LEU A 6 31.80 20.67 -11.83
N ALA A 7 31.00 19.59 -11.76
CA ALA A 7 31.09 18.61 -10.69
C ALA A 7 32.39 17.78 -10.70
N ARG A 8 33.01 17.56 -11.88
CA ARG A 8 34.28 16.81 -12.02
C ARG A 8 35.52 17.63 -11.69
N ALA A 9 35.44 18.96 -11.69
CA ALA A 9 36.56 19.82 -11.28
C ALA A 9 36.66 19.95 -9.75
N ILE A 10 35.52 19.89 -9.05
CA ILE A 10 35.44 20.17 -7.60
C ILE A 10 35.88 18.97 -6.75
N SER A 11 35.78 17.74 -7.24
CA SER A 11 36.11 16.52 -6.47
C SER A 11 37.61 16.28 -6.20
N LYS A 12 38.50 17.21 -6.60
CA LYS A 12 39.94 17.18 -6.27
C LYS A 12 40.34 18.13 -5.12
N LEU A 13 39.45 19.02 -4.67
CA LEU A 13 39.73 19.96 -3.57
C LEU A 13 38.96 19.51 -2.33
N GLY A 14 39.65 18.77 -1.45
CA GLY A 14 39.05 18.08 -0.30
C GLY A 14 38.55 18.98 0.84
N MET A 15 37.46 19.71 0.62
CA MET A 15 36.75 20.47 1.67
C MET A 15 35.22 20.27 1.60
N PRO A 16 34.52 20.23 2.76
CA PRO A 16 33.09 19.94 2.83
C PRO A 16 32.24 21.19 2.54
N LEU A 17 31.92 21.44 1.28
CA LEU A 17 31.09 22.57 0.88
C LEU A 17 29.61 22.36 1.27
N MET A 18 29.15 22.95 2.38
CA MET A 18 27.72 23.09 2.67
C MET A 18 27.07 24.05 1.66
N VAL A 19 26.43 23.49 0.63
CA VAL A 19 25.64 24.26 -0.34
C VAL A 19 24.32 24.71 0.31
N SER A 20 24.37 25.88 0.97
CA SER A 20 23.18 26.57 1.44
C SER A 20 22.44 27.20 0.26
N LEU A 21 21.64 26.40 -0.45
CA LEU A 21 20.66 26.93 -1.39
C LEU A 21 19.57 27.65 -0.59
N THR A 22 19.60 28.98 -0.57
CA THR A 22 18.49 29.84 -0.11
C THR A 22 17.34 29.78 -1.11
N LEU A 23 16.70 28.61 -1.20
CA LEU A 23 15.36 28.50 -1.73
C LEU A 23 14.44 29.30 -0.82
N ALA A 24 13.83 30.36 -1.36
CA ALA A 24 12.64 30.93 -0.77
C ALA A 24 11.65 29.78 -0.50
N SER A 25 11.30 29.57 0.77
CA SER A 25 10.49 28.42 1.17
C SER A 25 9.12 28.51 0.49
N PRO A 26 8.72 27.56 -0.37
CA PRO A 26 7.42 27.62 -1.03
C PRO A 26 6.32 27.32 -0.02
N SER A 27 5.86 28.36 0.68
CA SER A 27 4.77 28.35 1.64
C SER A 27 3.41 28.24 0.96
N PHE A 28 3.24 27.20 0.14
CA PHE A 28 1.95 26.75 -0.36
C PHE A 28 1.87 25.23 -0.22
N SER A 29 0.70 24.73 0.18
CA SER A 29 0.38 23.30 0.02
C SER A 29 0.33 23.00 -1.47
N GLN A 30 1.47 22.63 -2.06
CA GLN A 30 1.64 22.67 -3.50
C GLN A 30 0.64 21.76 -4.22
N ALA A 31 -0.13 22.40 -5.09
CA ALA A 31 -0.02 22.18 -6.53
C ALA A 31 1.43 21.88 -6.98
N PRO A 32 1.83 20.67 -7.36
CA PRO A 32 3.26 20.39 -7.59
C PRO A 32 3.84 20.70 -8.99
N THR A 33 4.10 19.67 -9.81
CA THR A 33 4.57 19.71 -11.20
C THR A 33 4.38 18.29 -11.78
N LEU A 34 4.31 18.13 -13.11
CA LEU A 34 4.07 16.87 -13.84
C LEU A 34 5.23 15.84 -13.70
N VAL A 35 5.83 15.26 -14.75
CA VAL A 35 7.31 15.27 -14.96
C VAL A 35 7.85 14.54 -16.21
N LYS A 36 7.40 13.33 -16.62
CA LYS A 36 8.12 12.52 -17.63
C LYS A 36 7.55 12.26 -19.04
N ASP A 37 8.09 12.96 -20.04
CA ASP A 37 9.18 12.42 -20.86
C ASP A 37 8.89 11.41 -22.00
N ILE A 38 7.78 11.43 -22.76
CA ILE A 38 7.51 10.33 -23.72
C ILE A 38 7.07 10.75 -25.14
N ASN A 39 5.94 11.42 -25.28
CA ASN A 39 5.02 11.08 -26.38
C ASN A 39 4.41 12.22 -27.23
N THR A 40 4.18 11.85 -28.50
CA THR A 40 3.21 12.45 -29.44
C THR A 40 2.34 11.41 -30.18
N GLN A 41 2.48 10.11 -29.89
CA GLN A 41 2.17 9.01 -30.82
C GLN A 41 0.71 8.62 -31.11
N ALA A 42 -0.34 9.11 -30.43
CA ALA A 42 -1.74 8.82 -30.79
C ALA A 42 -2.77 9.70 -30.05
N ILE A 43 -4.00 9.74 -30.55
CA ILE A 43 -4.87 10.94 -30.49
C ILE A 43 -6.34 10.63 -30.13
N ASN A 44 -6.77 9.37 -30.15
CA ASN A 44 -8.20 9.01 -30.12
C ASN A 44 -8.71 8.42 -28.81
N ASN A 45 -7.77 8.00 -27.98
CA ASN A 45 -8.03 7.47 -26.68
C ASN A 45 -7.17 8.18 -25.61
N PRO A 46 -6.42 9.27 -25.90
CA PRO A 46 -5.02 9.54 -25.55
C PRO A 46 -4.39 9.02 -24.24
N SER A 47 -4.61 7.78 -23.84
CA SER A 47 -4.42 7.30 -22.49
C SER A 47 -3.14 6.54 -22.12
N SER A 48 -3.23 5.73 -21.06
CA SER A 48 -2.12 5.12 -20.30
C SER A 48 -2.48 4.15 -19.14
N TYR A 49 -3.72 3.90 -18.72
CA TYR A 49 -4.04 2.70 -17.93
C TYR A 49 -4.30 2.57 -16.38
N PRO A 50 -3.56 3.12 -15.41
CA PRO A 50 -2.86 2.15 -14.52
C PRO A 50 -3.49 1.42 -13.28
N SER A 51 -4.11 0.23 -13.27
CA SER A 51 -4.50 -0.62 -12.06
C SER A 51 -3.45 -0.81 -10.89
N GLY A 52 -3.62 -1.10 -9.56
CA GLY A 52 -2.50 -0.99 -8.50
C GLY A 52 -2.03 -2.05 -7.40
N TRP A 53 -1.19 -1.89 -6.29
CA TRP A 53 0.15 -1.28 -5.87
C TRP A 53 0.72 -1.73 -4.41
N THR A 54 2.05 -1.73 -4.04
CA THR A 54 2.75 -1.95 -2.66
C THR A 54 4.31 -1.57 -2.60
N ARG A 55 5.14 -1.63 -1.50
CA ARG A 55 6.51 -0.96 -1.36
C ARG A 55 7.91 -1.71 -1.38
N VAL A 56 8.92 -1.22 -2.11
CA VAL A 56 10.41 -1.31 -1.88
C VAL A 56 10.99 0.06 -1.54
N GLY A 57 11.78 0.20 -0.47
CA GLY A 57 12.77 1.29 -0.33
C GLY A 57 12.26 2.70 -0.70
N PRO A 58 12.99 3.47 -1.53
CA PRO A 58 12.57 4.78 -2.04
C PRO A 58 12.01 4.74 -3.48
N VAL A 59 11.47 3.62 -3.94
CA VAL A 59 11.37 3.30 -5.36
C VAL A 59 10.01 2.68 -5.69
N VAL A 60 9.56 2.83 -6.94
CA VAL A 60 8.17 3.16 -7.36
C VAL A 60 7.69 2.24 -8.51
N TYR A 61 6.40 2.09 -8.93
CA TYR A 61 6.05 1.11 -10.01
C TYR A 61 4.57 1.10 -10.64
N PHE A 62 4.14 2.11 -11.42
CA PHE A 62 2.78 2.36 -12.03
C PHE A 62 2.42 2.29 -13.58
N GLN A 63 2.89 1.35 -14.40
CA GLN A 63 3.10 1.36 -15.90
C GLN A 63 2.88 2.70 -16.67
N ALA A 64 2.00 2.85 -17.69
CA ALA A 64 1.90 4.08 -18.51
C ALA A 64 1.44 3.98 -20.00
N SER A 65 2.14 4.58 -20.98
CA SER A 65 1.80 4.50 -22.43
C SER A 65 2.95 4.64 -23.45
N THR A 66 3.00 3.75 -24.47
CA THR A 66 2.73 4.11 -25.88
C THR A 66 2.77 2.92 -26.90
N PRO A 67 1.74 2.71 -27.80
CA PRO A 67 1.46 1.58 -28.74
C PRO A 67 2.50 1.16 -29.78
N SER A 68 3.75 1.40 -29.44
CA SER A 68 4.86 1.70 -30.33
C SER A 68 5.40 0.44 -30.98
N THR A 69 6.43 -0.12 -30.39
CA THR A 69 6.53 -1.56 -30.51
C THR A 69 5.23 -2.19 -29.94
N GLY A 70 4.56 -1.62 -28.90
CA GLY A 70 3.20 -1.99 -28.43
C GLY A 70 2.78 -1.54 -27.02
N THR A 71 2.24 -2.48 -26.22
CA THR A 71 1.52 -2.41 -24.93
C THR A 71 2.23 -2.95 -23.64
N GLU A 72 3.30 -2.33 -23.07
CA GLU A 72 4.14 -2.88 -21.94
C GLU A 72 5.09 -1.91 -21.12
N LEU A 73 5.72 -2.40 -20.03
CA LEU A 73 6.49 -1.89 -18.82
C LEU A 73 7.65 -0.83 -18.80
N PHE A 74 8.04 -0.32 -17.60
CA PHE A 74 9.01 0.80 -17.32
C PHE A 74 9.72 0.64 -15.86
N LYS A 75 10.69 1.46 -15.27
CA LYS A 75 11.66 1.54 -14.01
C LYS A 75 12.25 2.90 -13.14
N THR A 76 11.64 3.75 -12.18
CA THR A 76 11.75 5.22 -11.59
C THR A 76 12.30 5.56 -10.14
N VAL A 77 12.32 6.88 -9.80
CA VAL A 77 12.34 7.45 -8.43
C VAL A 77 11.31 8.58 -8.18
N GLY A 78 10.40 8.83 -9.13
CA GLY A 78 9.40 9.92 -9.07
C GLY A 78 9.79 11.25 -9.68
N SER A 79 10.91 11.25 -10.38
CA SER A 79 11.29 12.33 -11.27
C SER A 79 10.87 12.01 -12.71
N SER A 80 11.22 12.90 -13.64
CA SER A 80 11.21 12.56 -15.04
C SER A 80 12.20 11.43 -15.32
N ARG A 81 13.46 11.78 -15.59
CA ARG A 81 14.58 10.96 -16.09
C ARG A 81 14.77 9.57 -15.51
N SER A 82 14.39 9.35 -14.27
CA SER A 82 14.36 7.99 -13.70
C SER A 82 13.42 7.06 -14.48
N THR A 83 12.61 7.60 -15.40
CA THR A 83 11.53 6.94 -16.08
C THR A 83 11.89 6.44 -17.51
N VAL A 84 11.82 5.13 -17.80
CA VAL A 84 12.61 4.25 -18.68
C VAL A 84 12.05 2.81 -18.68
N LEU A 85 12.15 2.08 -19.78
CA LEU A 85 11.69 0.69 -19.99
C LEU A 85 12.31 -0.36 -19.05
N VAL A 86 11.75 -1.58 -18.96
CA VAL A 86 12.27 -2.70 -18.14
C VAL A 86 13.00 -3.82 -18.92
N LYS A 87 12.30 -4.45 -19.84
CA LYS A 87 12.68 -4.86 -21.21
C LYS A 87 11.47 -5.58 -21.76
N ASP A 88 11.24 -5.45 -23.04
CA ASP A 88 10.85 -6.46 -24.01
C ASP A 88 10.76 -7.90 -23.49
N ILE A 89 9.61 -8.36 -23.00
CA ILE A 89 9.36 -9.79 -22.71
C ILE A 89 9.59 -10.66 -23.99
N GLN A 90 9.99 -10.08 -25.15
CA GLN A 90 9.40 -10.28 -26.48
C GLN A 90 10.19 -9.57 -27.66
N LYS A 91 9.71 -9.58 -28.94
CA LYS A 91 10.32 -9.03 -30.20
C LYS A 91 9.69 -7.76 -30.85
N GLY A 92 8.37 -7.56 -30.94
CA GLY A 92 7.69 -6.45 -31.67
C GLY A 92 6.46 -5.83 -30.98
N GLY A 93 5.25 -6.25 -31.35
CA GLY A 93 3.91 -5.96 -30.81
C GLY A 93 3.64 -6.14 -29.29
N MET A 94 2.49 -6.77 -28.99
CA MET A 94 1.89 -7.40 -27.78
C MET A 94 2.28 -6.95 -26.35
N GLY A 95 2.01 -7.80 -25.37
CA GLY A 95 2.15 -7.63 -23.92
C GLY A 95 1.35 -8.69 -23.14
N SER A 96 0.58 -8.42 -22.04
CA SER A 96 -0.05 -9.52 -21.26
C SER A 96 -1.34 -9.60 -20.29
N SER A 97 -1.80 -8.70 -19.35
CA SER A 97 -2.99 -8.76 -18.37
C SER A 97 -2.98 -9.13 -16.80
N PRO A 98 -2.43 -8.37 -15.78
CA PRO A 98 -2.20 -8.83 -14.36
C PRO A 98 -3.24 -8.64 -13.20
N LEU A 99 -2.87 -9.11 -11.98
CA LEU A 99 -3.64 -9.11 -10.69
C LEU A 99 -2.74 -9.03 -9.41
N TYR A 100 -3.10 -8.19 -8.41
CA TYR A 100 -2.57 -8.01 -7.01
C TYR A 100 -1.04 -7.86 -6.75
N LEU A 101 -0.53 -6.82 -6.02
CA LEU A 101 0.94 -6.66 -5.74
C LEU A 101 1.42 -6.38 -4.29
N THR A 102 2.55 -7.00 -3.89
CA THR A 102 3.06 -7.17 -2.50
C THR A 102 4.64 -7.01 -2.32
N ARG A 103 5.35 -7.29 -1.17
CA ARG A 103 6.81 -7.09 -0.76
C ARG A 103 7.74 -8.27 -0.26
N LEU A 104 9.03 -8.30 -0.69
CA LEU A 104 10.25 -8.68 0.09
C LEU A 104 11.56 -7.93 -0.27
N GLY A 105 12.49 -7.75 0.67
CA GLY A 105 13.86 -7.24 0.40
C GLY A 105 13.92 -5.98 -0.48
N SER A 106 14.91 -5.91 -1.39
CA SER A 106 15.04 -4.90 -2.46
C SER A 106 14.72 -5.38 -3.89
N LYS A 107 14.64 -6.70 -4.17
CA LYS A 107 14.15 -7.32 -5.43
C LYS A 107 12.68 -7.01 -5.52
N ILE A 108 12.07 -7.39 -6.63
CA ILE A 108 10.69 -7.17 -6.98
C ILE A 108 10.10 -8.56 -7.37
N LEU A 109 8.79 -8.70 -7.50
CA LEU A 109 8.06 -9.82 -8.09
C LEU A 109 6.94 -9.06 -8.83
N PHE A 110 6.70 -9.42 -10.08
CA PHE A 110 5.79 -8.79 -11.02
C PHE A 110 5.04 -9.93 -11.76
N SER A 111 4.32 -9.66 -12.87
CA SER A 111 3.17 -10.37 -13.52
C SER A 111 3.11 -10.03 -15.07
N ALA A 112 3.55 -10.81 -16.11
CA ALA A 112 3.56 -10.51 -17.59
C ALA A 112 4.10 -11.64 -18.53
N SER A 113 3.72 -11.66 -19.83
CA SER A 113 3.75 -12.76 -20.86
C SER A 113 4.38 -12.55 -22.25
N GLU A 114 4.71 -13.65 -22.99
CA GLU A 114 5.09 -13.67 -24.44
C GLU A 114 4.62 -14.89 -25.26
N LYS A 115 5.43 -15.71 -25.99
CA LYS A 115 4.98 -17.01 -26.59
C LYS A 115 5.81 -18.21 -26.23
N THR A 116 7.04 -18.06 -25.78
CA THR A 116 7.83 -19.19 -25.33
C THR A 116 7.18 -19.74 -24.09
N HIS A 117 7.31 -19.11 -22.93
CA HIS A 117 6.88 -19.72 -21.67
C HIS A 117 5.62 -19.24 -20.89
N GLY A 118 4.44 -19.46 -21.45
CA GLY A 118 3.11 -19.73 -20.81
C GLY A 118 2.80 -19.29 -19.35
N ARG A 119 1.63 -18.72 -19.13
CA ARG A 119 1.10 -18.04 -17.93
C ARG A 119 1.95 -17.67 -16.67
N GLU A 120 3.29 -17.78 -16.55
CA GLU A 120 4.08 -17.76 -15.29
C GLU A 120 5.29 -16.83 -15.23
N LEU A 121 5.95 -16.83 -14.06
CA LEU A 121 6.36 -15.79 -13.08
C LEU A 121 7.91 -15.47 -12.88
N TRP A 122 8.43 -14.28 -13.23
CA TRP A 122 9.82 -14.09 -13.70
C TRP A 122 10.96 -13.82 -12.59
N ILE A 123 11.87 -12.78 -12.51
CA ILE A 123 12.93 -12.41 -11.47
C ILE A 123 14.19 -11.52 -11.92
N SER A 124 14.26 -10.16 -11.88
CA SER A 124 15.52 -9.33 -12.02
C SER A 124 15.63 -7.81 -11.58
N ASP A 125 16.85 -7.39 -11.26
CA ASP A 125 17.43 -6.37 -10.34
C ASP A 125 17.25 -4.86 -10.59
N GLY A 126 16.24 -4.41 -11.33
CA GLY A 126 16.14 -3.01 -11.73
C GLY A 126 17.22 -2.57 -12.74
N THR A 127 17.82 -3.49 -13.50
CA THR A 127 18.84 -3.19 -14.53
C THR A 127 18.42 -3.69 -15.92
N SER A 128 19.24 -4.46 -16.64
CA SER A 128 18.77 -5.30 -17.74
C SER A 128 19.44 -6.68 -17.81
N ALA A 129 20.00 -7.17 -16.69
CA ALA A 129 20.84 -8.39 -16.73
C ALA A 129 20.48 -9.53 -15.76
N GLY A 130 20.00 -9.30 -14.53
CA GLY A 130 19.67 -10.40 -13.59
C GLY A 130 18.51 -11.31 -14.04
N THR A 131 18.12 -11.16 -15.31
CA THR A 131 16.83 -11.33 -15.91
C THR A 131 16.78 -12.57 -16.78
N LYS A 132 17.24 -13.71 -16.26
CA LYS A 132 17.39 -14.97 -17.02
C LYS A 132 16.84 -16.23 -16.28
N LEU A 133 15.53 -16.46 -16.44
CA LEU A 133 14.61 -17.53 -15.95
C LEU A 133 14.52 -17.88 -14.46
N MET A 134 13.31 -18.31 -14.06
CA MET A 134 12.99 -18.75 -12.73
C MET A 134 12.67 -20.26 -12.61
N LYS A 135 11.76 -20.92 -13.33
CA LYS A 135 11.78 -22.41 -13.52
C LYS A 135 10.84 -22.92 -14.64
N ASP A 136 9.79 -23.66 -14.25
CA ASP A 136 8.93 -24.59 -15.02
C ASP A 136 8.15 -25.52 -14.05
N ILE A 137 6.95 -26.01 -14.42
CA ILE A 137 5.84 -26.40 -13.50
C ILE A 137 4.94 -27.47 -14.26
N TRP A 138 3.98 -28.39 -14.57
CA TRP A 138 3.80 -29.28 -15.77
C TRP A 138 3.96 -28.69 -17.20
N PRO A 139 5.08 -28.02 -17.53
CA PRO A 139 5.55 -27.79 -18.91
C PRO A 139 4.61 -27.51 -20.12
N GLY A 140 4.17 -26.27 -20.40
CA GLY A 140 3.62 -25.83 -21.71
C GLY A 140 2.29 -25.02 -21.87
N SER A 141 1.59 -25.05 -23.02
CA SER A 141 0.62 -24.00 -23.44
C SER A 141 -0.53 -23.60 -22.49
N LYS A 142 -0.85 -24.41 -21.48
CA LYS A 142 -2.04 -24.33 -20.61
C LYS A 142 -1.77 -23.65 -19.27
N ASN A 143 -2.85 -23.14 -18.67
CA ASN A 143 -2.84 -21.92 -17.87
C ASN A 143 -3.26 -22.11 -16.41
N SER A 144 -2.44 -21.64 -15.50
CA SER A 144 -2.62 -21.71 -14.06
C SER A 144 -3.89 -21.19 -13.36
N ASN A 145 -4.60 -20.17 -13.88
CA ASN A 145 -5.55 -19.23 -13.16
C ASN A 145 -5.03 -17.92 -12.49
N PRO A 146 -4.15 -17.92 -11.46
CA PRO A 146 -3.66 -16.92 -10.50
C PRO A 146 -4.36 -15.70 -9.92
N ASP A 147 -4.26 -15.67 -8.58
CA ASP A 147 -4.83 -14.76 -7.59
C ASP A 147 -4.14 -14.86 -6.17
N ILE A 148 -4.34 -13.86 -5.30
CA ILE A 148 -4.01 -13.84 -3.83
C ILE A 148 -2.53 -13.93 -3.34
N LEU A 149 -2.00 -12.81 -2.83
CA LEU A 149 -0.55 -12.65 -2.62
C LEU A 149 -0.16 -11.74 -1.46
N THR A 150 0.63 -12.27 -0.53
CA THR A 150 0.58 -11.68 0.80
C THR A 150 1.91 -11.63 1.49
N SER A 151 2.44 -10.42 1.68
CA SER A 151 3.84 -10.30 2.01
C SER A 151 4.13 -10.17 3.44
N ALA A 152 5.15 -10.91 3.82
CA ALA A 152 5.61 -10.84 5.15
C ALA A 152 7.12 -11.00 5.10
N GLY A 153 7.86 -10.09 5.72
CA GLY A 153 9.12 -9.53 5.19
C GLY A 153 10.21 -10.49 4.70
N ASN A 154 10.15 -11.74 5.11
CA ASN A 154 11.07 -12.83 4.90
C ASN A 154 10.36 -14.23 4.71
N LYS A 155 9.04 -14.36 4.36
CA LYS A 155 8.38 -15.16 3.24
C LYS A 155 6.92 -14.61 2.79
N VAL A 156 6.46 -14.56 1.47
CA VAL A 156 5.31 -13.82 0.71
C VAL A 156 4.60 -14.82 -0.25
N PHE A 157 3.39 -14.71 -0.84
CA PHE A 157 2.61 -15.82 -1.48
C PHE A 157 1.88 -15.53 -2.87
N PHE A 158 1.24 -16.50 -3.59
CA PHE A 158 0.52 -16.45 -4.94
C PHE A 158 -0.51 -17.56 -5.41
N VAL A 159 -1.38 -18.40 -4.78
CA VAL A 159 -2.35 -19.57 -5.17
C VAL A 159 -1.99 -20.83 -6.13
N ALA A 160 -2.92 -21.60 -6.76
CA ALA A 160 -3.04 -22.58 -7.95
C ALA A 160 -2.34 -23.94 -8.27
N ASP A 161 -2.15 -24.33 -9.53
CA ASP A 161 -2.28 -25.72 -10.06
C ASP A 161 -0.95 -26.30 -10.60
N ASP A 162 -0.92 -27.56 -11.06
CA ASP A 162 0.13 -28.11 -11.92
C ASP A 162 -0.33 -29.23 -12.88
N GLN A 163 -1.64 -29.46 -13.04
CA GLN A 163 -2.27 -30.60 -13.74
C GLN A 163 -2.13 -31.99 -13.10
N ILE A 164 -1.11 -32.28 -12.28
CA ILE A 164 -1.03 -33.55 -11.55
C ILE A 164 -2.03 -33.57 -10.37
N SER A 165 -2.65 -32.42 -10.07
CA SER A 165 -2.87 -32.05 -8.67
C SER A 165 -4.06 -31.15 -8.35
N GLY A 166 -4.35 -30.10 -9.13
CA GLY A 166 -5.34 -29.11 -8.71
C GLY A 166 -4.74 -27.97 -7.88
N ARG A 167 -5.59 -27.12 -7.29
CA ARG A 167 -5.39 -25.66 -7.18
C ARG A 167 -5.19 -25.08 -5.75
N GLU A 168 -3.94 -24.77 -5.37
CA GLU A 168 -3.23 -24.99 -4.07
C GLU A 168 -2.12 -23.97 -3.67
N LEU A 169 -1.09 -24.31 -2.84
CA LEU A 169 0.04 -23.40 -2.44
C LEU A 169 1.53 -23.80 -2.21
N TRP A 170 2.48 -22.89 -2.49
CA TRP A 170 3.49 -23.28 -3.44
C TRP A 170 4.73 -22.43 -3.84
N VAL A 171 4.96 -21.14 -3.52
CA VAL A 171 6.22 -20.56 -2.92
C VAL A 171 7.13 -19.46 -3.74
N SER A 172 8.42 -19.02 -3.50
CA SER A 172 9.51 -18.22 -4.34
C SER A 172 11.06 -18.68 -4.73
N ASP A 173 11.84 -19.63 -4.15
CA ASP A 173 13.13 -19.41 -3.38
C ASP A 173 14.42 -18.66 -3.85
N GLY A 174 14.76 -18.34 -5.08
CA GLY A 174 15.85 -17.36 -5.33
C GLY A 174 17.36 -17.72 -5.37
N THR A 175 17.84 -18.98 -5.53
CA THR A 175 19.27 -19.49 -5.79
C THR A 175 19.49 -21.02 -6.14
N ARG A 176 18.78 -21.59 -7.14
CA ARG A 176 18.68 -23.01 -7.71
C ARG A 176 18.51 -24.44 -6.99
N ALA A 177 18.76 -24.72 -5.70
CA ALA A 177 18.31 -25.93 -4.88
C ALA A 177 17.80 -25.96 -3.32
N GLY A 178 16.81 -25.38 -2.52
CA GLY A 178 15.67 -24.37 -2.32
C GLY A 178 14.10 -24.46 -2.46
N THR A 179 13.46 -24.30 -3.64
CA THR A 179 12.20 -23.63 -4.09
C THR A 179 11.11 -24.55 -4.67
N ARG A 180 9.97 -24.88 -4.03
CA ARG A 180 8.69 -25.46 -4.57
C ARG A 180 7.70 -25.92 -3.44
N ARG A 181 6.67 -26.76 -3.69
CA ARG A 181 5.47 -27.19 -2.88
C ARG A 181 5.68 -27.42 -1.42
N VAL A 182 4.58 -27.68 -0.75
CA VAL A 182 4.65 -27.80 0.68
C VAL A 182 4.16 -29.12 1.25
N LYS A 183 3.03 -29.74 0.84
CA LYS A 183 2.41 -31.07 1.23
C LYS A 183 0.86 -31.05 0.94
N ASP A 184 0.20 -32.20 0.69
CA ASP A 184 -1.09 -32.66 0.03
C ASP A 184 -2.54 -32.49 0.54
N ILE A 185 -2.87 -31.48 1.34
CA ILE A 185 -4.18 -31.27 2.00
C ILE A 185 -5.35 -32.16 1.57
N PHE A 186 -5.79 -32.01 0.32
CA PHE A 186 -6.79 -32.80 -0.35
C PHE A 186 -6.06 -33.74 -1.31
N PRO A 187 -5.92 -35.04 -0.99
CA PRO A 187 -5.11 -35.93 -1.80
C PRO A 187 -5.77 -36.38 -3.11
N GLY A 188 -4.94 -36.46 -4.14
CA GLY A 188 -5.39 -36.68 -5.52
C GLY A 188 -5.78 -35.36 -6.16
N SER A 189 -6.06 -35.32 -7.46
CA SER A 189 -6.05 -34.09 -8.27
C SER A 189 -7.23 -33.11 -8.00
N HIS A 190 -7.59 -32.88 -6.74
CA HIS A 190 -8.76 -32.18 -6.24
C HIS A 190 -8.33 -30.93 -5.45
N PRO A 191 -8.68 -29.71 -5.91
CA PRO A 191 -8.30 -28.49 -5.20
C PRO A 191 -8.86 -28.41 -3.77
N SER A 192 -7.98 -28.06 -2.84
CA SER A 192 -8.26 -27.53 -1.51
C SER A 192 -8.75 -26.07 -1.52
N TYR A 193 -8.76 -25.38 -2.67
CA TYR A 193 -9.27 -24.01 -2.84
C TYR A 193 -8.72 -22.96 -1.83
N PRO A 194 -7.46 -22.51 -2.01
CA PRO A 194 -6.87 -21.41 -1.29
C PRO A 194 -7.62 -20.10 -1.48
N GLY A 195 -7.95 -19.43 -0.38
CA GLY A 195 -8.58 -18.11 -0.40
C GLY A 195 -8.07 -17.15 0.67
N ASP A 196 -7.67 -15.94 0.27
CA ASP A 196 -7.84 -14.66 0.99
C ASP A 196 -6.74 -14.34 2.10
N PHE A 197 -5.54 -13.83 1.75
CA PHE A 197 -4.33 -14.02 2.61
C PHE A 197 -3.82 -12.81 3.43
N THR A 198 -3.27 -13.04 4.65
CA THR A 198 -2.93 -11.96 5.64
C THR A 198 -1.61 -12.02 6.50
N ALA A 199 -0.71 -10.98 6.48
CA ALA A 199 0.78 -10.89 6.73
C ALA A 199 1.53 -10.59 8.12
N LEU A 200 2.87 -10.93 8.31
CA LEU A 200 4.04 -10.06 8.78
C LEU A 200 5.61 -10.48 8.79
N GLY A 201 6.19 -11.46 9.55
CA GLY A 201 7.66 -11.76 9.83
C GLY A 201 8.28 -13.21 10.22
N ASN A 202 7.65 -14.41 9.99
CA ASN A 202 7.57 -15.88 10.52
C ASN A 202 6.35 -16.95 10.77
N LYS A 203 4.95 -16.97 10.84
CA LYS A 203 3.65 -16.28 11.33
C LYS A 203 2.40 -15.38 10.64
N ILE A 204 1.65 -15.65 9.47
CA ILE A 204 0.50 -15.01 8.62
C ILE A 204 -0.58 -15.96 7.95
N ILE A 205 -1.93 -15.74 7.80
CA ILE A 205 -2.83 -16.73 7.07
C ILE A 205 -4.26 -16.33 6.46
N PHE A 206 -5.06 -17.32 5.97
CA PHE A 206 -6.15 -17.46 4.95
C PHE A 206 -7.04 -18.81 5.05
N ARG A 207 -7.76 -19.35 4.00
CA ARG A 207 -8.79 -20.49 3.94
C ARG A 207 -8.61 -21.71 2.92
N ALA A 208 -9.18 -22.94 3.14
CA ALA A 208 -9.27 -24.21 2.29
C ALA A 208 -10.47 -25.12 2.57
N ASP A 209 -10.72 -26.11 1.69
CA ASP A 209 -11.20 -27.47 2.01
C ASP A 209 -10.04 -28.52 2.16
N ASP A 210 -10.32 -29.69 2.70
CA ASP A 210 -9.41 -30.84 2.94
C ASP A 210 -9.93 -32.19 2.46
N GLY A 211 -11.19 -32.23 2.01
CA GLY A 211 -11.92 -33.45 1.66
C GLY A 211 -12.57 -34.19 2.83
N ILE A 212 -12.54 -33.65 4.07
CA ILE A 212 -13.00 -34.36 5.29
C ILE A 212 -13.81 -33.46 6.25
N HIS A 213 -13.49 -32.17 6.31
CA HIS A 213 -14.01 -31.19 7.27
C HIS A 213 -14.47 -29.88 6.62
N GLY A 214 -14.28 -29.73 5.31
CA GLY A 214 -14.86 -28.64 4.54
C GLY A 214 -14.08 -27.34 4.66
N PHE A 215 -14.75 -26.21 4.37
CA PHE A 215 -14.09 -24.91 4.33
C PHE A 215 -13.64 -24.38 5.69
N GLU A 216 -12.35 -24.53 5.88
CA GLU A 216 -11.61 -24.34 7.09
C GLU A 216 -10.57 -23.20 7.04
N LEU A 217 -9.75 -23.07 8.08
CA LEU A 217 -8.71 -22.04 8.26
C LEU A 217 -7.31 -22.59 8.04
N TRP A 218 -6.41 -21.83 7.35
CA TRP A 218 -5.24 -22.19 6.51
C TRP A 218 -3.71 -22.50 6.80
N VAL A 219 -3.09 -22.31 7.97
CA VAL A 219 -1.64 -22.50 8.21
C VAL A 219 -0.70 -21.53 7.46
N SER A 220 0.61 -21.82 7.39
CA SER A 220 1.42 -21.54 6.18
C SER A 220 3.00 -21.75 6.20
N ASP A 221 3.71 -22.38 5.20
CA ASP A 221 5.11 -22.94 4.96
C ASP A 221 6.12 -22.56 3.83
N GLY A 222 6.51 -23.64 3.15
CA GLY A 222 7.54 -23.75 2.15
C GLY A 222 8.35 -25.03 2.35
N THR A 223 8.42 -25.53 3.59
CA THR A 223 8.80 -26.90 3.93
C THR A 223 8.07 -27.44 5.14
N ALA A 224 8.66 -28.43 5.84
CA ALA A 224 7.95 -29.60 6.33
C ALA A 224 8.30 -30.16 7.76
N LYS A 225 8.82 -29.37 8.73
CA LYS A 225 8.75 -29.54 10.21
C LYS A 225 7.62 -28.94 11.17
N GLY A 226 6.73 -27.95 10.89
CA GLY A 226 5.39 -27.71 11.54
C GLY A 226 4.13 -26.89 10.91
N THR A 227 2.89 -27.42 10.78
CA THR A 227 1.53 -27.07 10.15
C THR A 227 0.22 -27.70 10.82
N TYR A 228 -0.61 -27.21 11.76
CA TYR A 228 -1.85 -28.01 12.08
C TYR A 228 -3.06 -27.29 12.55
N MET A 229 -4.20 -28.01 12.48
CA MET A 229 -5.46 -27.62 13.06
C MET A 229 -5.51 -28.08 14.57
N ILE A 230 -6.64 -27.98 15.30
CA ILE A 230 -6.80 -27.10 16.53
C ILE A 230 -7.89 -27.61 17.54
N LYS A 231 -8.76 -26.75 18.13
CA LYS A 231 -10.21 -26.96 18.45
C LYS A 231 -11.09 -26.48 17.29
N ASN A 232 -12.31 -27.00 17.11
CA ASN A 232 -13.00 -27.61 15.94
C ASN A 232 -14.39 -27.10 15.47
N ILE A 233 -14.59 -26.35 14.38
CA ILE A 233 -15.83 -25.54 14.26
C ILE A 233 -17.13 -26.31 14.27
N ASP A 234 -17.68 -26.58 13.08
CA ASP A 234 -19.06 -26.96 12.93
C ASP A 234 -19.10 -28.49 13.14
N GLY A 235 -18.64 -28.84 14.34
CA GLY A 235 -17.61 -29.82 14.66
C GLY A 235 -18.02 -31.28 14.66
N GLY A 236 -19.06 -31.60 13.90
CA GLY A 236 -19.05 -32.75 12.99
C GLY A 236 -18.48 -32.31 11.62
N ALA A 237 -18.82 -32.96 10.50
CA ALA A 237 -18.26 -32.59 9.18
C ALA A 237 -18.76 -31.24 8.59
N GLY A 238 -19.12 -30.26 9.43
CA GLY A 238 -19.56 -28.94 9.01
C GLY A 238 -18.38 -28.00 8.73
N SER A 239 -18.56 -27.20 7.68
CA SER A 239 -17.68 -26.08 7.32
C SER A 239 -18.18 -24.78 7.95
N SER A 240 -17.32 -24.09 8.68
CA SER A 240 -17.66 -22.79 9.27
C SER A 240 -17.80 -21.64 8.26
N HIS A 241 -17.31 -21.81 7.03
CA HIS A 241 -17.24 -20.76 6.00
C HIS A 241 -16.43 -19.49 6.34
N PRO A 242 -15.09 -19.62 6.33
CA PRO A 242 -14.16 -18.51 6.47
C PRO A 242 -14.20 -17.51 5.31
N ILE A 243 -14.37 -16.23 5.61
CA ILE A 243 -14.44 -15.15 4.60
C ILE A 243 -13.83 -13.84 5.11
N HIS A 244 -13.43 -12.90 4.24
CA HIS A 244 -12.95 -11.53 4.53
C HIS A 244 -11.61 -11.23 5.28
N LEU A 245 -10.42 -11.28 4.65
CA LEU A 245 -9.14 -11.53 5.35
C LEU A 245 -8.11 -10.36 5.37
N THR A 246 -7.52 -9.98 6.54
CA THR A 246 -6.48 -8.93 6.72
C THR A 246 -5.97 -8.82 8.21
N ARG A 247 -5.01 -7.93 8.60
CA ARG A 247 -4.27 -7.92 9.90
C ARG A 247 -3.94 -6.56 10.54
N MET A 248 -3.97 -6.45 11.89
CA MET A 248 -3.37 -5.35 12.69
C MET A 248 -2.35 -5.86 13.67
N GLY A 249 -1.22 -5.17 13.86
CA GLY A 249 -0.06 -5.76 14.57
C GLY A 249 0.14 -7.19 14.08
N SER A 250 0.46 -8.19 14.88
CA SER A 250 0.83 -9.50 14.34
C SER A 250 -0.26 -10.44 13.76
N LYS A 251 -1.51 -10.03 13.55
CA LYS A 251 -2.64 -10.94 13.85
C LYS A 251 -3.85 -10.99 12.86
N VAL A 252 -4.47 -12.18 12.62
CA VAL A 252 -5.58 -12.61 11.67
C VAL A 252 -6.97 -13.29 12.33
N TYR A 253 -8.31 -12.95 12.88
CA TYR A 253 -9.80 -12.21 12.81
C TYR A 253 -11.15 -12.49 11.89
N PHE A 254 -11.26 -12.44 10.52
CA PHE A 254 -12.06 -13.05 9.39
C PHE A 254 -13.52 -12.69 9.08
N ALA A 255 -14.37 -13.72 8.99
CA ALA A 255 -15.84 -13.79 8.98
C ALA A 255 -16.27 -15.27 9.04
N ALA A 256 -17.31 -15.60 9.82
CA ALA A 256 -17.38 -16.87 10.55
C ALA A 256 -18.77 -17.47 10.75
N THR A 257 -18.96 -18.79 10.92
CA THR A 257 -20.11 -19.43 11.63
C THR A 257 -19.78 -20.75 12.29
N ASP A 258 -20.45 -20.99 13.40
CA ASP A 258 -20.45 -22.17 14.24
C ASP A 258 -21.91 -22.67 14.48
N GLY A 259 -22.88 -22.14 13.73
CA GLY A 259 -24.16 -22.80 13.40
C GLY A 259 -25.30 -22.89 14.44
N VAL A 260 -25.04 -23.03 15.75
CA VAL A 260 -26.11 -23.05 16.79
C VAL A 260 -26.52 -21.65 17.25
N ARG A 261 -25.63 -20.65 17.12
CA ARG A 261 -25.83 -19.27 17.60
C ARG A 261 -25.47 -18.17 16.55
N GLY A 262 -25.14 -18.52 15.29
CA GLY A 262 -24.96 -17.57 14.17
C GLY A 262 -23.62 -17.53 13.42
N PHE A 263 -23.42 -16.43 12.66
CA PHE A 263 -22.22 -16.03 11.90
C PHE A 263 -21.55 -14.77 12.57
N GLU A 264 -20.87 -14.86 13.74
CA GLU A 264 -20.67 -13.69 14.65
C GLU A 264 -19.23 -12.99 14.70
N LEU A 265 -18.55 -12.75 15.85
CA LEU A 265 -17.31 -11.93 16.15
C LEU A 265 -15.83 -12.35 16.92
N TRP A 266 -14.80 -13.36 16.96
CA TRP A 266 -13.45 -14.07 16.40
C TRP A 266 -11.90 -13.81 16.55
N VAL A 267 -11.14 -14.45 17.48
CA VAL A 267 -9.65 -14.40 17.69
C VAL A 267 -8.79 -15.66 17.90
N SER A 268 -7.46 -15.51 17.74
CA SER A 268 -6.30 -16.42 17.71
C SER A 268 -4.97 -15.61 17.95
N ASP A 269 -3.88 -16.23 18.42
CA ASP A 269 -2.46 -15.82 18.32
C ASP A 269 -1.56 -16.73 17.37
N GLY A 270 -2.07 -17.82 16.74
CA GLY A 270 -1.48 -19.03 16.01
C GLY A 270 -0.99 -20.51 16.46
N THR A 271 -1.65 -21.44 17.23
CA THR A 271 -1.39 -22.88 17.72
C THR A 271 -2.27 -23.36 18.92
N ALA A 272 -2.15 -24.35 19.87
CA ALA A 272 -3.11 -25.05 20.87
C ALA A 272 -3.64 -24.76 22.37
N ALA A 273 -3.11 -23.95 23.33
CA ALA A 273 -3.91 -23.13 24.32
C ALA A 273 -3.72 -21.54 24.42
N GLY A 274 -4.45 -20.66 23.67
CA GLY A 274 -4.39 -19.16 23.72
C GLY A 274 -5.39 -18.25 22.91
N THR A 275 -6.04 -18.73 21.83
CA THR A 275 -7.14 -18.18 20.96
C THR A 275 -8.41 -17.74 21.72
N THR A 276 -9.48 -17.23 21.07
CA THR A 276 -10.87 -17.13 21.62
C THR A 276 -11.92 -16.28 20.82
N LEU A 277 -13.22 -16.38 21.17
CA LEU A 277 -14.46 -15.80 20.58
C LEU A 277 -14.90 -14.40 21.09
N VAL A 278 -15.64 -13.64 20.25
CA VAL A 278 -16.67 -12.54 20.32
C VAL A 278 -18.05 -12.63 21.04
N LYS A 279 -18.84 -11.53 21.03
CA LYS A 279 -19.54 -11.18 22.31
C LYS A 279 -20.95 -11.67 22.31
N ASP A 280 -21.82 -10.71 22.42
CA ASP A 280 -23.09 -10.85 23.04
C ASP A 280 -23.89 -9.61 22.61
N ILE A 281 -24.83 -9.78 21.67
CA ILE A 281 -26.02 -9.00 21.32
C ILE A 281 -27.16 -9.85 20.66
N ARG A 282 -26.84 -10.68 19.64
CA ARG A 282 -27.49 -11.86 18.98
C ARG A 282 -27.63 -13.23 19.77
N PRO A 283 -28.47 -13.47 20.80
CA PRO A 283 -28.60 -14.80 21.38
C PRO A 283 -29.19 -15.79 20.40
N GLY A 284 -28.68 -17.00 20.52
CA GLY A 284 -29.16 -18.11 19.74
C GLY A 284 -28.96 -17.91 18.23
N PRO A 285 -29.59 -18.79 17.42
CA PRO A 285 -29.12 -19.25 16.10
C PRO A 285 -29.18 -18.23 14.97
N LEU A 286 -29.89 -17.13 15.18
CA LEU A 286 -29.97 -16.09 14.18
C LEU A 286 -28.56 -15.49 14.02
N TYR A 287 -28.20 -15.06 12.80
CA TYR A 287 -26.79 -14.82 12.47
C TYR A 287 -26.46 -13.35 12.17
N SER A 288 -25.19 -13.09 11.83
CA SER A 288 -24.73 -11.76 11.50
C SER A 288 -24.04 -11.49 10.18
N ALA A 289 -23.18 -12.38 9.69
CA ALA A 289 -22.46 -12.23 8.43
C ALA A 289 -21.46 -11.04 8.38
N PRO A 290 -20.22 -11.23 8.89
CA PRO A 290 -19.12 -10.24 8.86
C PRO A 290 -18.62 -9.95 7.43
N ARG A 291 -18.13 -8.74 7.07
CA ARG A 291 -18.02 -8.27 5.65
C ARG A 291 -16.80 -7.38 5.25
N PHE A 292 -15.58 -7.96 5.06
CA PHE A 292 -14.20 -7.47 4.65
C PHE A 292 -13.42 -6.49 5.59
N LEU A 293 -12.47 -6.76 6.54
CA LEU A 293 -12.19 -5.96 7.83
C LEU A 293 -10.87 -5.07 8.04
N THR A 294 -10.84 -3.94 8.85
CA THR A 294 -10.17 -2.55 8.75
C THR A 294 -8.82 -2.05 9.45
N THR A 295 -8.07 -1.11 8.83
CA THR A 295 -6.60 -0.72 8.89
C THR A 295 -5.82 -0.14 10.10
N VAL A 296 -6.21 -0.14 11.39
CA VAL A 296 -5.64 0.88 12.33
C VAL A 296 -5.19 0.37 13.74
N GLY A 297 -4.88 1.17 14.80
CA GLY A 297 -4.41 0.85 16.22
C GLY A 297 -5.21 0.00 17.25
N ASN A 298 -5.85 0.52 18.34
CA ASN A 298 -6.68 -0.22 19.37
C ASN A 298 -8.26 -0.36 19.30
N LYS A 299 -9.05 0.22 18.37
CA LYS A 299 -10.49 0.57 18.47
C LYS A 299 -11.38 0.01 17.33
N LEU A 300 -12.50 -0.71 17.53
CA LEU A 300 -13.10 -1.55 16.46
C LEU A 300 -14.62 -1.74 16.19
N TYR A 301 -15.08 -1.51 14.95
CA TYR A 301 -16.50 -1.27 14.59
C TYR A 301 -17.09 -2.32 13.61
N PHE A 302 -18.38 -2.69 13.59
CA PHE A 302 -18.97 -3.62 12.59
C PHE A 302 -20.44 -3.29 12.23
N GLN A 303 -20.92 -3.61 11.01
CA GLN A 303 -22.25 -3.30 10.42
C GLN A 303 -23.23 -4.43 10.03
N ALA A 304 -24.41 -4.48 10.62
CA ALA A 304 -25.66 -5.09 10.13
C ALA A 304 -26.73 -4.86 11.21
N ASN A 305 -27.58 -5.82 11.57
CA ASN A 305 -28.85 -5.52 12.25
C ASN A 305 -29.11 -6.20 13.59
N ASP A 306 -28.84 -5.57 14.76
CA ASP A 306 -29.38 -5.84 16.14
C ASP A 306 -30.90 -5.97 16.28
N GLY A 307 -31.67 -5.67 15.23
CA GLY A 307 -33.11 -5.88 15.19
C GLY A 307 -33.91 -5.16 16.28
N VAL A 308 -33.30 -4.26 17.03
CA VAL A 308 -33.91 -3.09 17.68
C VAL A 308 -33.78 -1.87 16.75
N HIS A 309 -32.72 -1.78 15.93
CA HIS A 309 -32.38 -0.53 15.21
C HIS A 309 -31.92 -0.61 13.72
N GLY A 310 -32.01 -1.70 12.95
CA GLY A 310 -31.69 -1.68 11.49
C GLY A 310 -30.22 -1.88 11.09
N LEU A 311 -29.74 -1.46 9.91
CA LEU A 311 -28.29 -1.47 9.53
C LEU A 311 -27.60 0.06 9.47
N GLU A 312 -26.66 1.58 11.03
CA GLU A 312 -25.84 2.88 11.25
C GLU A 312 -24.31 2.86 11.73
N LEU A 313 -23.79 2.91 13.00
CA LEU A 313 -22.32 2.72 13.37
C LEU A 313 -21.82 1.91 14.66
N TRP A 314 -20.77 1.07 14.77
CA TRP A 314 -20.35 0.32 16.03
C TRP A 314 -18.97 0.76 16.63
N VAL A 315 -18.55 0.28 17.83
CA VAL A 315 -17.17 -0.07 18.31
C VAL A 315 -17.14 -1.04 19.51
N THR A 316 -16.12 -1.89 19.62
CA THR A 316 -15.41 -2.18 20.89
C THR A 316 -13.92 -2.52 20.62
N ASP A 317 -13.08 -2.95 21.56
CA ASP A 317 -11.58 -3.04 21.48
C ASP A 317 -11.01 -4.31 22.12
N GLY A 318 -11.87 -5.30 22.18
CA GLY A 318 -11.73 -6.55 22.90
C GLY A 318 -11.78 -6.41 24.41
N THR A 319 -11.06 -5.48 25.05
CA THR A 319 -10.62 -5.75 26.44
C THR A 319 -11.68 -5.59 27.51
N SER A 320 -12.96 -5.55 27.09
CA SER A 320 -14.20 -5.96 27.79
C SER A 320 -14.46 -5.34 29.16
N ALA A 321 -13.86 -4.17 29.40
CA ALA A 321 -14.85 -3.12 29.46
C ALA A 321 -15.38 -2.88 28.02
N GLY A 322 -14.58 -2.88 26.93
CA GLY A 322 -15.03 -2.95 25.52
C GLY A 322 -16.02 -1.89 24.99
N THR A 323 -17.24 -1.86 25.54
CA THR A 323 -18.46 -1.64 24.75
C THR A 323 -19.60 -0.85 25.40
N LYS A 324 -20.35 -0.12 24.55
CA LYS A 324 -21.78 0.27 24.57
C LYS A 324 -22.18 0.70 23.12
N MET A 325 -23.42 1.14 22.82
CA MET A 325 -23.89 1.73 21.53
C MET A 325 -23.52 3.21 21.39
N VAL A 326 -24.03 3.98 20.39
CA VAL A 326 -24.05 5.45 20.54
C VAL A 326 -25.17 6.32 19.91
N LYS A 327 -25.12 6.74 18.64
CA LYS A 327 -25.77 8.00 18.16
C LYS A 327 -26.78 7.68 17.04
N ASP A 328 -27.87 8.42 16.70
CA ASP A 328 -28.85 9.26 17.45
C ASP A 328 -30.23 9.45 16.73
N ILE A 329 -30.38 9.32 15.39
CA ILE A 329 -31.63 9.63 14.66
C ILE A 329 -32.14 8.71 13.49
N ARG A 330 -31.50 7.61 13.06
CA ARG A 330 -32.15 6.52 12.21
C ARG A 330 -32.51 5.22 12.90
N SER A 331 -32.77 5.33 14.18
CA SER A 331 -34.10 5.04 14.70
C SER A 331 -34.92 4.04 13.85
N GLY A 332 -34.56 2.75 13.89
CA GLY A 332 -35.43 1.65 13.47
C GLY A 332 -34.91 0.67 12.39
N LEU A 333 -35.65 -0.44 12.29
CA LEU A 333 -35.25 -1.76 11.76
C LEU A 333 -34.78 -1.88 10.30
N LEU A 334 -34.97 -0.87 9.47
CA LEU A 334 -34.36 -0.87 8.14
C LEU A 334 -32.87 -0.59 8.23
N GLY A 335 -32.56 0.38 9.06
CA GLY A 335 -31.45 1.25 8.82
C GLY A 335 -31.41 1.73 7.37
N SER A 336 -30.21 1.83 6.82
CA SER A 336 -29.93 2.55 5.58
C SER A 336 -29.02 1.74 4.64
N LEU A 337 -28.39 0.67 5.13
CA LEU A 337 -27.63 -0.36 4.40
C LEU A 337 -26.21 0.03 3.96
N PRO A 338 -25.34 0.41 4.89
CA PRO A 338 -24.06 0.88 4.48
C PRO A 338 -23.04 -0.25 4.38
N HIS A 339 -21.77 0.10 4.17
CA HIS A 339 -20.86 -0.70 3.37
C HIS A 339 -19.48 -0.03 3.26
N LYS A 340 -18.52 -0.68 2.58
CA LYS A 340 -17.58 -0.02 1.64
C LYS A 340 -16.63 0.97 2.35
N LEU A 341 -15.33 0.70 2.53
CA LEU A 341 -14.66 1.30 3.68
C LEU A 341 -13.14 1.52 3.62
N ALA A 342 -12.69 2.67 4.17
CA ALA A 342 -11.29 3.12 4.18
C ALA A 342 -10.92 4.14 5.34
N ALA A 343 -9.67 4.54 5.71
CA ALA A 343 -9.35 5.43 6.90
C ALA A 343 -8.48 6.64 6.60
N PHE A 344 -8.65 7.68 7.42
CA PHE A 344 -7.94 8.97 7.44
C PHE A 344 -6.61 8.87 8.21
N GLY A 345 -6.56 7.98 9.19
CA GLY A 345 -5.61 7.96 10.30
C GLY A 345 -6.33 7.31 11.47
N SER A 346 -6.34 7.89 12.67
CA SER A 346 -7.24 7.44 13.75
C SER A 346 -8.72 7.81 13.51
N LYS A 347 -9.13 8.06 12.25
CA LYS A 347 -10.51 8.35 11.76
C LYS A 347 -10.89 7.55 10.49
N LEU A 348 -12.18 7.43 10.12
CA LEU A 348 -12.70 7.01 8.80
C LEU A 348 -13.79 7.92 8.18
N LEU A 349 -14.27 7.53 6.99
CA LEU A 349 -15.16 8.00 5.92
C LEU A 349 -15.68 6.74 5.18
N PHE A 350 -16.98 6.72 4.85
CA PHE A 350 -17.80 5.49 4.80
C PHE A 350 -19.29 5.82 4.52
N ARG A 351 -20.18 4.82 4.46
CA ARG A 351 -21.49 4.82 3.77
C ARG A 351 -22.64 5.73 4.47
N ALA A 352 -23.38 6.62 3.75
CA ALA A 352 -24.53 7.53 4.01
C ALA A 352 -25.70 7.67 2.86
N PHE A 353 -27.07 7.72 3.15
CA PHE A 353 -28.43 7.44 2.50
C PHE A 353 -29.76 7.93 3.22
N HIS A 354 -30.04 9.24 3.45
CA HIS A 354 -31.02 9.72 4.47
C HIS A 354 -32.32 10.40 4.02
N PRO A 355 -33.44 10.27 4.77
CA PRO A 355 -34.61 11.13 4.56
C PRO A 355 -34.41 12.66 4.51
N ASN A 356 -33.26 13.26 4.89
CA ASN A 356 -33.00 14.70 4.71
C ASN A 356 -31.75 15.03 3.85
N SER A 357 -31.04 14.03 3.30
CA SER A 357 -29.81 14.21 2.46
C SER A 357 -29.57 13.13 1.41
N GLY A 358 -30.38 12.08 1.41
CA GLY A 358 -30.54 11.15 0.32
C GLY A 358 -29.51 10.06 0.24
N ARG A 359 -28.21 10.38 0.08
CA ARG A 359 -27.09 9.44 -0.06
C ARG A 359 -25.73 10.13 -0.02
N GLU A 360 -25.38 10.68 1.14
CA GLU A 360 -24.11 11.37 1.42
C GLU A 360 -23.11 10.44 2.04
N LEU A 361 -22.27 10.90 2.97
CA LEU A 361 -21.06 10.26 3.54
C LEU A 361 -20.84 10.87 4.93
N TRP A 362 -20.30 10.18 5.94
CA TRP A 362 -20.05 10.75 7.27
C TRP A 362 -18.43 10.73 7.67
N ILE A 363 -17.77 11.32 8.77
CA ILE A 363 -16.27 11.65 9.07
C ILE A 363 -15.89 11.41 10.53
N SER A 364 -14.76 10.82 10.98
CA SER A 364 -14.79 10.36 12.42
C SER A 364 -13.59 10.37 13.42
N ASP A 365 -13.34 11.31 14.41
CA ASP A 365 -12.36 11.18 15.59
C ASP A 365 -12.88 11.62 17.00
N GLY A 366 -13.05 10.69 17.96
CA GLY A 366 -13.44 10.97 19.34
C GLY A 366 -14.66 10.26 19.99
N THR A 367 -15.88 10.72 19.76
CA THR A 367 -16.97 10.78 20.79
C THR A 367 -18.43 10.87 20.29
N ALA A 368 -19.50 10.37 20.96
CA ALA A 368 -20.92 10.52 20.52
C ALA A 368 -21.25 11.86 19.82
N ALA A 369 -20.75 12.93 20.45
CA ALA A 369 -20.84 14.34 20.09
C ALA A 369 -19.82 14.88 19.06
N GLY A 370 -18.86 14.07 18.61
CA GLY A 370 -17.79 14.42 17.69
C GLY A 370 -18.31 14.99 16.38
N THR A 371 -19.60 14.87 16.07
CA THR A 371 -20.16 13.93 15.09
C THR A 371 -21.10 14.65 14.10
N THR A 372 -20.56 15.31 13.06
CA THR A 372 -21.13 16.53 12.43
C THR A 372 -20.99 16.66 10.90
N LEU A 373 -22.07 16.98 10.17
CA LEU A 373 -22.03 16.97 8.70
C LEU A 373 -20.88 17.81 8.08
N VAL A 374 -20.20 17.27 7.06
CA VAL A 374 -19.30 18.03 6.19
C VAL A 374 -20.00 18.50 4.92
N LYS A 375 -20.73 17.70 4.11
CA LYS A 375 -21.48 18.36 3.02
C LYS A 375 -22.71 17.67 2.43
N ASP A 376 -23.59 18.57 2.00
CA ASP A 376 -24.87 18.43 1.31
C ASP A 376 -25.27 19.87 0.90
N ILE A 377 -25.43 20.22 -0.39
CA ILE A 377 -26.05 21.51 -0.82
C ILE A 377 -27.14 21.37 -1.89
N ARG A 378 -27.37 20.17 -2.42
CA ARG A 378 -28.55 19.82 -3.25
C ARG A 378 -29.76 19.59 -2.32
N THR A 379 -29.98 20.51 -1.38
CA THR A 379 -30.29 20.20 0.03
C THR A 379 -31.52 19.31 0.20
N GLY A 380 -31.32 18.00 0.26
CA GLY A 380 -32.45 17.08 0.26
C GLY A 380 -32.17 15.66 -0.19
N LYS A 381 -33.28 14.94 -0.39
CA LYS A 381 -33.38 13.48 -0.25
C LYS A 381 -32.87 12.64 -1.43
N ALA A 382 -32.32 13.27 -2.46
CA ALA A 382 -31.83 12.55 -3.65
C ALA A 382 -30.45 11.92 -3.42
N GLY A 383 -29.58 12.63 -2.70
CA GLY A 383 -28.24 12.15 -2.43
C GLY A 383 -27.31 12.19 -3.61
N SER A 384 -26.13 11.60 -3.38
CA SER A 384 -25.07 11.53 -4.37
C SER A 384 -24.63 10.08 -4.68
N ASN A 385 -24.65 9.14 -3.70
CA ASN A 385 -24.13 7.73 -3.70
C ASN A 385 -22.60 7.46 -3.51
N PRO A 386 -21.92 7.90 -2.42
CA PRO A 386 -20.44 8.04 -2.40
C PRO A 386 -19.40 6.95 -2.72
N ASP A 387 -19.29 6.54 -3.97
CA ASP A 387 -18.29 5.62 -4.52
C ASP A 387 -16.80 6.02 -4.31
N TRP A 388 -15.91 5.01 -4.45
CA TRP A 388 -14.43 4.98 -4.40
C TRP A 388 -13.73 5.77 -3.31
N ILE A 389 -13.04 5.07 -2.37
CA ILE A 389 -12.47 5.65 -1.13
C ILE A 389 -11.06 5.06 -0.78
N THR A 390 -10.03 5.79 -1.26
CA THR A 390 -8.50 5.95 -1.22
C THR A 390 -7.73 7.27 -0.81
N ALA A 391 -6.47 7.30 -0.32
CA ALA A 391 -5.78 8.59 -0.10
C ALA A 391 -4.24 8.67 -0.18
N PHE A 392 -3.71 9.90 -0.05
CA PHE A 392 -2.30 10.21 -0.33
C PHE A 392 -1.45 10.77 0.80
N ALA A 393 -1.89 11.80 1.50
CA ALA A 393 -0.97 12.61 2.32
C ALA A 393 -1.54 13.21 3.62
N PRO A 394 -0.69 13.82 4.45
CA PRO A 394 -1.06 14.70 5.55
C PRO A 394 -1.97 15.84 5.09
N GLY A 395 -3.25 15.54 5.04
CA GLY A 395 -4.40 16.36 4.67
C GLY A 395 -5.45 15.72 3.77
N LYS A 396 -5.17 14.55 3.21
CA LYS A 396 -5.31 14.35 1.78
C LYS A 396 -5.87 12.94 1.45
N ALA A 397 -7.12 12.85 0.85
CA ALA A 397 -8.13 11.83 0.27
C ALA A 397 -9.30 12.20 -0.81
N LEU A 398 -9.23 11.98 -2.18
CA LEU A 398 -9.84 12.28 -3.59
C LEU A 398 -11.35 12.00 -4.06
N PHE A 399 -11.93 10.80 -4.27
CA PHE A 399 -13.38 10.40 -4.35
C PHE A 399 -14.19 10.35 -5.68
N THR A 400 -15.51 10.66 -5.76
CA THR A 400 -16.38 10.40 -6.98
C THR A 400 -17.82 11.05 -7.08
N ALA A 401 -18.20 12.13 -6.39
CA ALA A 401 -19.60 12.63 -6.34
C ALA A 401 -20.45 12.90 -7.59
N ASN A 402 -21.74 12.55 -7.48
CA ASN A 402 -22.83 13.14 -8.26
C ASN A 402 -23.53 14.26 -7.49
N ASP A 403 -23.34 15.51 -7.93
CA ASP A 403 -23.95 16.71 -7.34
C ASP A 403 -25.41 16.96 -7.78
N GLY A 404 -25.91 16.18 -8.76
CA GLY A 404 -27.16 16.41 -9.47
C GLY A 404 -27.07 17.32 -10.70
N THR A 405 -25.88 17.81 -11.05
CA THR A 405 -25.63 18.70 -12.21
C THR A 405 -24.66 18.10 -13.23
N ASN A 406 -23.60 17.39 -12.80
CA ASN A 406 -22.52 16.91 -13.70
C ASN A 406 -22.36 15.37 -13.75
N GLY A 407 -23.26 14.59 -13.18
CA GLY A 407 -23.10 13.13 -13.10
C GLY A 407 -22.09 12.70 -12.03
N THR A 408 -21.68 11.43 -12.03
CA THR A 408 -20.79 10.84 -11.00
C THR A 408 -19.31 11.16 -11.27
N GLU A 409 -18.72 12.03 -10.44
CA GLU A 409 -17.68 13.01 -10.78
C GLU A 409 -16.80 13.49 -9.59
N LEU A 410 -15.70 14.26 -9.70
CA LEU A 410 -14.77 14.55 -8.56
C LEU A 410 -14.84 16.03 -8.11
N TRP A 411 -14.57 16.40 -6.82
CA TRP A 411 -14.81 17.78 -6.27
C TRP A 411 -13.72 18.47 -5.29
N ILE A 412 -13.85 18.83 -3.96
CA ILE A 412 -12.77 18.97 -2.85
C ILE A 412 -13.25 18.77 -1.42
N THR A 413 -12.41 18.62 -0.39
CA THR A 413 -12.79 18.49 1.03
C THR A 413 -11.62 18.61 2.01
N ASP A 414 -11.96 18.90 3.27
CA ASP A 414 -10.96 18.95 4.34
C ASP A 414 -11.39 18.51 5.73
N GLY A 415 -12.29 17.54 5.83
CA GLY A 415 -12.84 17.19 7.14
C GLY A 415 -13.83 18.23 7.66
N THR A 416 -14.04 19.30 6.90
CA THR A 416 -14.97 20.41 7.16
C THR A 416 -15.64 20.79 5.85
N SER A 417 -16.84 21.38 5.92
CA SER A 417 -17.61 21.82 4.73
C SER A 417 -16.91 22.88 3.89
N ALA A 418 -15.93 23.56 4.48
CA ALA A 418 -15.31 24.75 3.91
C ALA A 418 -14.21 24.39 2.92
N GLY A 419 -13.30 23.48 3.28
CA GLY A 419 -12.34 22.93 2.33
C GLY A 419 -12.96 22.00 1.31
N THR A 420 -14.30 21.99 1.16
CA THR A 420 -15.08 21.13 0.27
C THR A 420 -15.65 21.89 -0.96
N SER A 421 -15.17 21.64 -2.19
CA SER A 421 -15.50 22.35 -3.46
C SER A 421 -15.69 21.47 -4.73
N LEU A 422 -14.99 21.60 -5.86
CA LEU A 422 -15.63 21.52 -7.21
C LEU A 422 -14.98 20.68 -8.37
N LEU A 423 -13.74 20.18 -8.29
CA LEU A 423 -12.94 19.51 -9.35
C LEU A 423 -13.10 19.89 -10.82
N LYS A 424 -13.47 19.00 -11.76
CA LYS A 424 -12.99 19.18 -13.15
C LYS A 424 -13.85 18.64 -14.26
N ASN A 425 -14.29 19.54 -15.16
CA ASN A 425 -14.53 19.33 -16.60
C ASN A 425 -13.78 18.14 -17.25
N ILE A 426 -14.25 16.90 -17.09
CA ILE A 426 -13.69 15.66 -17.63
C ILE A 426 -14.71 15.07 -18.58
N ARG A 427 -15.87 14.60 -18.09
CA ARG A 427 -17.01 14.27 -18.95
C ARG A 427 -18.19 15.20 -18.68
N PRO A 428 -18.09 16.49 -19.07
CA PRO A 428 -19.18 17.44 -18.89
C PRO A 428 -20.50 16.90 -19.46
N GLY A 429 -21.57 17.05 -18.68
CA GLY A 429 -22.88 16.45 -18.95
C GLY A 429 -23.39 15.69 -17.73
N SER A 430 -24.47 14.92 -17.86
CA SER A 430 -25.08 14.17 -16.76
C SER A 430 -24.54 12.74 -16.59
N THR A 431 -23.83 12.22 -17.60
CA THR A 431 -23.40 10.82 -17.68
C THR A 431 -22.33 10.45 -16.63
N GLY A 432 -21.51 11.44 -16.24
CA GLY A 432 -20.30 11.21 -15.45
C GLY A 432 -19.22 10.46 -16.22
N SER A 433 -18.00 10.56 -15.73
CA SER A 433 -16.82 9.96 -16.37
C SER A 433 -16.64 8.46 -16.09
N LEU A 434 -17.54 7.81 -15.34
CA LEU A 434 -17.41 6.41 -14.92
C LEU A 434 -16.06 6.13 -14.26
N ALA A 435 -15.75 6.93 -13.27
CA ALA A 435 -14.43 7.06 -12.68
C ALA A 435 -14.21 6.08 -11.51
N PHE A 436 -13.15 5.25 -11.47
CA PHE A 436 -13.00 4.28 -10.36
C PHE A 436 -11.62 3.74 -9.92
N GLU A 437 -11.58 3.31 -8.65
CA GLU A 437 -10.41 2.91 -7.85
C GLU A 437 -10.34 1.45 -7.37
N LEU A 438 -9.10 0.99 -7.14
CA LEU A 438 -8.64 -0.07 -6.23
C LEU A 438 -7.47 0.44 -5.32
N PHE A 439 -7.58 0.43 -3.97
CA PHE A 439 -6.76 1.10 -2.92
C PHE A 439 -6.08 2.42 -3.32
N THR A 440 -5.03 2.90 -2.65
CA THR A 440 -4.77 4.29 -2.25
C THR A 440 -3.61 5.16 -2.90
N SER A 441 -2.38 4.65 -3.01
CA SER A 441 -1.19 5.01 -3.85
C SER A 441 -0.12 6.08 -3.68
N PHE A 442 0.22 6.54 -2.49
CA PHE A 442 1.30 7.55 -2.43
C PHE A 442 0.73 8.80 -3.07
N GLY A 443 1.15 9.53 -4.12
CA GLY A 443 0.71 10.94 -4.29
C GLY A 443 0.45 11.63 -5.62
N ARG A 444 -0.25 10.99 -6.54
CA ARG A 444 -0.77 11.64 -7.75
C ARG A 444 -2.04 10.92 -8.28
N VAL A 445 -2.84 10.16 -7.51
CA VAL A 445 -3.80 9.03 -7.85
C VAL A 445 -4.39 8.96 -9.27
N TYR A 446 -4.59 7.76 -9.90
CA TYR A 446 -5.08 7.07 -11.18
C TYR A 446 -6.50 6.59 -11.10
N LEU A 447 -7.11 6.17 -12.20
CA LEU A 447 -8.31 5.37 -12.14
C LEU A 447 -8.58 4.63 -13.44
N ARG A 448 -9.85 4.31 -13.62
CA ARG A 448 -10.48 4.27 -14.92
C ARG A 448 -11.60 5.30 -15.01
N ALA A 449 -11.53 6.26 -15.93
CA ALA A 449 -12.60 7.18 -16.34
C ALA A 449 -12.46 7.59 -17.80
N ASN A 450 -13.60 7.94 -18.37
CA ASN A 450 -13.82 8.42 -19.73
C ASN A 450 -14.16 9.90 -19.70
N ASP A 451 -13.53 10.72 -20.54
CA ASP A 451 -13.84 12.15 -20.74
C ASP A 451 -14.96 12.39 -21.77
N GLY A 452 -15.41 11.33 -22.45
CA GLY A 452 -16.43 11.34 -23.48
C GLY A 452 -15.86 11.26 -24.90
N THR A 453 -14.57 11.54 -25.07
CA THR A 453 -13.86 11.47 -26.35
C THR A 453 -13.06 10.17 -26.51
N HIS A 454 -12.62 9.57 -25.41
CA HIS A 454 -11.42 8.74 -25.42
C HIS A 454 -11.51 7.34 -24.76
N GLY A 455 -12.69 6.89 -24.34
CA GLY A 455 -12.89 5.59 -23.70
C GLY A 455 -12.67 5.64 -22.17
N LEU A 456 -13.03 4.58 -21.44
CA LEU A 456 -12.62 4.43 -20.03
C LEU A 456 -11.11 4.28 -19.97
N GLU A 457 -10.43 5.12 -19.18
CA GLU A 457 -9.00 5.47 -19.32
C GLU A 457 -8.38 6.14 -18.02
N PRO A 458 -7.09 6.52 -17.88
CA PRO A 458 -6.32 6.61 -16.59
C PRO A 458 -6.35 7.80 -15.60
N TRP A 459 -5.64 8.97 -15.53
CA TRP A 459 -4.58 9.74 -16.25
C TRP A 459 -3.47 10.57 -15.36
N VAL A 460 -3.75 11.66 -14.61
CA VAL A 460 -3.33 12.54 -13.42
C VAL A 460 -4.15 12.78 -12.07
N SER A 461 -3.79 12.58 -10.79
CA SER A 461 -4.35 13.43 -9.67
C SER A 461 -3.39 13.78 -8.54
N ASN A 462 -2.66 14.87 -8.74
CA ASN A 462 -1.82 15.54 -7.72
C ASN A 462 -2.56 16.23 -6.56
N GLY A 463 -3.83 16.60 -6.74
CA GLY A 463 -4.48 17.66 -5.95
C GLY A 463 -4.10 19.12 -6.31
N THR A 464 -4.13 19.53 -7.58
CA THR A 464 -4.55 20.86 -8.11
C THR A 464 -4.81 20.88 -9.62
N THR A 465 -5.69 21.75 -10.14
CA THR A 465 -6.11 21.92 -11.56
C THR A 465 -5.15 21.41 -12.63
N VAL A 466 -3.90 21.84 -12.53
CA VAL A 466 -2.88 21.67 -13.56
C VAL A 466 -2.29 20.25 -13.55
N GLY A 467 -2.61 19.43 -12.55
CA GLY A 467 -2.02 18.12 -12.30
C GLY A 467 -3.00 16.97 -12.11
N THR A 468 -4.23 17.14 -12.58
CA THR A 468 -4.89 16.07 -13.34
C THR A 468 -4.51 16.40 -14.76
N THR A 469 -3.83 15.50 -15.49
CA THR A 469 -3.44 15.62 -16.92
C THR A 469 -3.22 14.19 -17.44
N LEU A 470 -2.78 13.87 -18.66
CA LEU A 470 -2.64 14.63 -19.89
C LEU A 470 -1.65 14.10 -21.03
N LEU A 471 -0.92 12.95 -20.91
CA LEU A 471 0.17 12.37 -21.81
C LEU A 471 -0.12 11.99 -23.27
N LYS A 472 -0.53 10.73 -23.63
CA LYS A 472 -0.84 10.21 -25.00
C LYS A 472 -1.07 8.65 -25.08
N ASP A 473 -2.12 8.25 -25.82
CA ASP A 473 -2.83 6.98 -26.22
C ASP A 473 -2.47 5.54 -25.82
N LEU A 474 -3.46 4.64 -25.89
CA LEU A 474 -3.38 3.18 -25.87
C LEU A 474 -4.18 2.56 -27.02
N ALA A 475 -5.50 2.42 -26.87
CA ALA A 475 -6.41 1.87 -27.85
C ALA A 475 -6.70 2.93 -28.92
N THR A 476 -5.79 3.10 -29.89
CA THR A 476 -5.71 4.26 -30.79
C THR A 476 -6.90 4.48 -31.75
N ASN A 477 -8.02 3.79 -31.55
CA ASN A 477 -9.10 3.58 -32.52
C ASN A 477 -10.44 4.12 -31.96
N GLY A 478 -10.53 5.43 -31.77
CA GLY A 478 -11.71 6.12 -31.23
C GLY A 478 -11.88 5.95 -29.71
N ASN A 479 -13.11 6.17 -29.24
CA ASN A 479 -13.58 6.11 -27.83
C ASN A 479 -13.54 4.68 -27.21
N ARG A 480 -12.57 3.85 -27.61
CA ARG A 480 -12.38 2.49 -27.11
C ARG A 480 -11.55 2.49 -25.83
N SER A 481 -11.79 1.48 -25.00
CA SER A 481 -11.29 1.40 -23.62
C SER A 481 -10.28 0.28 -23.48
N SER A 482 -9.19 0.53 -22.77
CA SER A 482 -8.06 -0.41 -22.67
C SER A 482 -7.92 -1.23 -21.36
N HIS A 483 -8.95 -1.30 -20.49
CA HIS A 483 -9.20 -2.32 -19.43
C HIS A 483 -8.09 -2.77 -18.40
N PRO A 484 -7.84 -2.02 -17.29
CA PRO A 484 -6.64 -2.19 -16.45
C PRO A 484 -6.62 -2.75 -15.02
N SER A 485 -5.55 -3.51 -14.72
CA SER A 485 -5.44 -4.25 -13.44
C SER A 485 -3.97 -4.36 -12.86
N PHE A 486 -3.72 -3.81 -11.65
CA PHE A 486 -2.61 -4.00 -10.64
C PHE A 486 -1.07 -3.61 -10.81
N LEU A 487 -0.64 -2.45 -10.26
CA LEU A 487 0.67 -1.70 -10.11
C LEU A 487 1.59 -2.21 -8.96
N THR A 488 2.70 -1.49 -8.65
CA THR A 488 3.37 -1.38 -7.32
C THR A 488 4.34 -0.18 -7.11
N ASP A 489 5.22 -0.21 -6.08
CA ASP A 489 6.29 0.75 -5.72
C ASP A 489 7.61 0.01 -5.49
N LYS A 490 8.46 -0.19 -6.49
CA LYS A 490 9.52 -1.23 -6.44
C LYS A 490 10.81 -0.70 -7.05
N PHE A 491 11.93 -1.43 -7.06
CA PHE A 491 13.19 -0.95 -7.69
C PHE A 491 13.08 -1.05 -9.24
N ASN A 492 12.55 -0.09 -10.00
CA ASN A 492 12.41 1.35 -9.74
C ASN A 492 11.05 2.02 -10.18
N GLN A 493 10.39 1.55 -11.26
CA GLN A 493 9.14 1.96 -12.02
C GLN A 493 8.71 0.66 -12.76
N THR A 494 7.62 0.47 -13.53
CA THR A 494 6.20 0.75 -13.41
C THR A 494 5.35 -0.43 -13.99
N ILE A 495 4.26 -0.94 -13.31
CA ILE A 495 3.46 -2.24 -13.45
C ILE A 495 1.89 -2.06 -13.55
N PHE A 496 1.05 -2.99 -14.12
CA PHE A 496 -0.47 -3.20 -14.29
C PHE A 496 -0.95 -3.89 -15.64
N VAL A 497 -2.25 -3.92 -16.06
CA VAL A 497 -2.78 -4.31 -17.43
C VAL A 497 -3.21 -3.10 -18.26
N ALA A 498 -2.96 -2.95 -19.56
CA ALA A 498 -4.04 -2.45 -20.44
C ALA A 498 -3.80 -2.86 -21.89
N ASN A 499 -4.79 -2.64 -22.75
CA ASN A 499 -4.88 -3.17 -24.11
C ASN A 499 -4.64 -2.08 -25.19
N ASP A 500 -3.63 -2.17 -26.07
CA ASP A 500 -3.45 -1.17 -27.16
C ASP A 500 -4.28 -1.48 -28.42
N GLU A 501 -4.99 -2.60 -28.43
CA GLU A 501 -5.77 -3.21 -29.52
C GLU A 501 -5.02 -3.71 -30.74
N ILE A 502 -3.94 -3.04 -31.14
CA ILE A 502 -3.02 -3.60 -32.14
C ILE A 502 -2.43 -4.90 -31.57
N LYS A 503 -2.22 -4.91 -30.25
CA LYS A 503 -1.26 -5.71 -29.51
C LYS A 503 -1.82 -6.05 -28.12
N GLY A 504 -2.97 -6.72 -28.09
CA GLY A 504 -3.50 -7.54 -26.99
C GLY A 504 -3.96 -6.86 -25.71
N ASP A 505 -4.38 -7.66 -24.72
CA ASP A 505 -4.85 -7.23 -23.40
C ASP A 505 -3.73 -7.25 -22.38
N GLU A 506 -3.02 -6.14 -22.20
CA GLU A 506 -1.62 -6.25 -21.84
C GLU A 506 -1.09 -5.49 -20.61
N LEU A 507 -0.39 -4.34 -20.75
CA LEU A 507 0.74 -3.92 -19.90
C LEU A 507 1.26 -2.49 -20.37
N TRP A 508 2.18 -1.70 -19.72
CA TRP A 508 2.41 -0.25 -20.13
C TRP A 508 3.61 0.70 -19.64
N THR A 509 3.76 1.97 -20.12
CA THR A 509 5.03 2.78 -20.00
C THR A 509 4.98 4.31 -19.65
N SER A 510 5.19 4.84 -18.41
CA SER A 510 5.17 6.32 -18.15
C SER A 510 5.78 6.90 -16.85
N ASN A 511 5.91 8.24 -16.81
CA ASN A 511 5.78 9.18 -15.66
C ASN A 511 5.43 10.64 -16.14
N GLY A 512 4.95 10.84 -17.39
CA GLY A 512 4.22 12.01 -17.95
C GLY A 512 4.84 13.36 -18.41
N THR A 513 5.12 13.54 -19.73
CA THR A 513 5.41 14.75 -20.57
C THR A 513 6.04 14.30 -21.94
N SER A 514 7.02 15.00 -22.55
CA SER A 514 7.16 15.13 -24.03
C SER A 514 7.96 14.10 -24.87
N ALA A 515 9.13 13.58 -24.49
CA ALA A 515 9.96 12.74 -25.39
C ALA A 515 10.76 11.57 -24.75
N GLY A 516 10.49 10.32 -25.15
CA GLY A 516 11.23 9.10 -24.73
C GLY A 516 10.38 7.86 -24.39
N THR A 517 10.09 7.06 -25.42
CA THR A 517 9.24 5.84 -25.58
C THR A 517 9.64 4.60 -24.74
N PHE A 518 9.01 3.41 -24.73
CA PHE A 518 8.16 2.66 -25.71
C PHE A 518 7.05 1.77 -25.04
N LEU A 519 7.24 0.44 -25.08
CA LEU A 519 6.67 -0.70 -24.36
C LEU A 519 7.87 -1.67 -24.21
N LEU A 520 7.79 -2.75 -23.43
CA LEU A 520 8.49 -4.03 -23.72
C LEU A 520 8.46 -4.60 -25.21
N LYS A 521 7.68 -5.62 -25.72
CA LYS A 521 7.55 -6.02 -27.19
C LYS A 521 6.58 -7.22 -27.54
N ASP A 522 6.64 -7.89 -28.73
CA ASP A 522 5.98 -9.22 -29.09
C ASP A 522 6.80 -10.49 -29.49
N ILE A 523 6.54 -11.63 -28.84
CA ILE A 523 6.87 -13.01 -29.27
C ILE A 523 5.65 -13.92 -29.12
N ARG A 524 4.65 -13.64 -28.26
CA ARG A 524 3.23 -13.88 -28.67
C ARG A 524 2.95 -12.71 -29.54
N PRO A 525 3.01 -12.85 -30.87
CA PRO A 525 3.03 -11.73 -31.77
C PRO A 525 1.70 -11.60 -32.52
N GLY A 526 1.18 -10.38 -32.64
CA GLY A 526 -0.18 -10.12 -33.14
C GLY A 526 -1.06 -9.39 -32.12
N PHE A 527 -2.26 -9.94 -31.82
CA PHE A 527 -3.31 -9.28 -31.02
C PHE A 527 -3.80 -10.01 -29.75
N PHE A 528 -3.42 -11.26 -29.48
CA PHE A 528 -3.98 -12.02 -28.36
C PHE A 528 -3.44 -11.60 -27.00
N GLY A 529 -4.34 -11.11 -26.14
CA GLY A 529 -4.11 -10.98 -24.70
C GLY A 529 -3.40 -12.20 -24.12
N SER A 530 -2.25 -11.95 -23.51
CA SER A 530 -1.32 -13.03 -23.18
C SER A 530 -1.54 -13.60 -21.78
N LYS A 531 -2.58 -13.19 -21.06
CA LYS A 531 -3.07 -13.72 -19.79
C LYS A 531 -2.05 -13.74 -18.62
N ILE A 532 -2.26 -12.88 -17.62
CA ILE A 532 -1.45 -12.79 -16.39
C ILE A 532 -2.36 -12.87 -15.14
N GLY A 533 -1.77 -12.81 -13.94
CA GLY A 533 -2.36 -12.35 -12.69
C GLY A 533 -1.25 -11.83 -11.76
N ASN A 534 -0.99 -12.60 -10.72
CA ASN A 534 -0.19 -12.39 -9.50
C ASN A 534 1.22 -11.76 -9.49
N LEU A 535 1.43 -10.71 -8.67
CA LEU A 535 2.63 -9.88 -8.58
C LEU A 535 3.19 -9.67 -7.10
N THR A 536 4.50 -9.57 -6.69
CA THR A 536 4.83 -9.54 -5.19
C THR A 536 6.18 -9.15 -4.47
N GLN A 537 7.31 -8.82 -5.09
CA GLN A 537 8.62 -8.37 -4.47
C GLN A 537 9.66 -9.29 -3.71
N ALA A 538 10.97 -9.32 -4.12
CA ALA A 538 11.92 -10.45 -3.88
C ALA A 538 13.38 -10.34 -3.17
N GLY A 539 14.07 -9.21 -2.89
CA GLY A 539 15.57 -9.29 -2.58
C GLY A 539 16.66 -8.22 -2.94
N ASN A 540 17.25 -7.77 -4.11
CA ASN A 540 17.52 -8.00 -5.60
C ASN A 540 16.66 -7.42 -6.85
N ARG A 541 15.94 -7.92 -7.92
CA ARG A 541 15.28 -9.11 -8.66
C ARG A 541 13.71 -9.28 -9.04
N VAL A 542 12.99 -8.44 -9.85
CA VAL A 542 11.55 -8.38 -10.42
C VAL A 542 10.93 -9.59 -11.20
N PHE A 543 9.64 -9.99 -11.05
CA PHE A 543 9.03 -11.25 -11.61
C PHE A 543 8.34 -11.25 -13.00
N PHE A 544 7.06 -11.70 -13.15
CA PHE A 544 6.15 -11.71 -14.35
C PHE A 544 5.81 -13.08 -15.05
N ARG A 545 4.69 -13.74 -15.43
CA ARG A 545 3.19 -13.76 -15.44
C ARG A 545 2.61 -14.18 -16.82
N ALA A 546 3.08 -15.22 -17.51
CA ALA A 546 3.27 -15.20 -18.96
C ALA A 546 2.58 -16.12 -20.04
N ASN A 547 1.31 -16.04 -20.58
CA ASN A 547 0.76 -16.97 -21.65
C ASN A 547 0.59 -16.65 -23.16
N ASP A 548 0.74 -17.69 -24.00
CA ASP A 548 1.90 -17.92 -24.87
C ASP A 548 1.53 -18.91 -26.02
N GLY A 549 2.42 -19.84 -26.44
CA GLY A 549 2.12 -20.88 -27.43
C GLY A 549 3.28 -21.62 -28.13
N LEU A 550 4.51 -21.63 -27.60
CA LEU A 550 5.62 -22.49 -28.05
C LEU A 550 5.98 -23.50 -26.96
N ASN A 551 6.55 -23.03 -25.85
CA ASN A 551 7.02 -23.84 -24.72
C ASN A 551 6.11 -23.78 -23.49
N GLY A 552 4.99 -23.03 -23.57
CA GLY A 552 4.18 -22.53 -22.46
C GLY A 552 4.80 -22.69 -21.05
N THR A 553 4.16 -23.18 -20.01
CA THR A 553 3.83 -22.28 -18.90
C THR A 553 4.93 -21.92 -17.87
N GLU A 554 6.21 -21.88 -18.23
CA GLU A 554 7.33 -21.94 -17.29
C GLU A 554 7.78 -20.58 -16.73
N LEU A 555 7.89 -20.42 -15.40
CA LEU A 555 8.28 -19.15 -14.76
C LEU A 555 9.75 -18.68 -15.06
N TRP A 556 10.11 -17.39 -14.96
CA TRP A 556 10.63 -16.51 -16.13
C TRP A 556 11.85 -15.60 -15.53
N ALA A 557 12.46 -14.55 -16.14
CA ALA A 557 12.90 -13.32 -15.44
C ALA A 557 12.57 -11.88 -16.04
N THR A 558 12.39 -10.77 -15.25
CA THR A 558 12.20 -9.32 -15.72
C THR A 558 12.96 -8.21 -14.93
N ASN A 559 13.28 -6.99 -15.45
CA ASN A 559 13.85 -5.91 -14.58
C ASN A 559 13.86 -4.37 -14.81
N GLY A 560 14.40 -3.77 -15.90
CA GLY A 560 14.81 -2.34 -15.79
C GLY A 560 15.45 -1.44 -16.88
N SER A 561 15.66 -1.86 -18.14
CA SER A 561 16.09 -1.01 -19.28
C SER A 561 15.51 -1.56 -20.62
N ARG A 562 16.27 -1.61 -21.72
CA ARG A 562 15.86 -2.24 -23.01
C ARG A 562 16.41 -3.67 -23.19
N ALA A 563 16.94 -4.33 -22.14
CA ALA A 563 17.68 -5.61 -22.28
C ALA A 563 17.36 -6.76 -21.27
N GLY A 564 16.62 -6.52 -20.18
CA GLY A 564 16.22 -7.46 -19.15
C GLY A 564 15.55 -8.76 -19.58
N THR A 565 14.24 -8.76 -19.42
CA THR A 565 13.27 -9.83 -19.61
C THR A 565 13.65 -11.05 -20.42
N ALA A 566 14.12 -12.07 -19.74
CA ALA A 566 14.62 -13.24 -20.41
C ALA A 566 14.63 -14.48 -19.51
N MET A 567 14.91 -15.55 -20.22
CA MET A 567 14.79 -16.95 -19.87
C MET A 567 16.19 -17.53 -19.52
N VAL A 568 16.29 -18.85 -19.36
CA VAL A 568 17.34 -19.74 -19.89
C VAL A 568 16.77 -21.16 -20.09
N LYS A 569 16.37 -21.85 -19.01
CA LYS A 569 15.81 -23.23 -19.05
C LYS A 569 14.98 -23.55 -17.76
N ASP A 570 13.63 -23.61 -17.75
CA ASP A 570 12.70 -24.53 -18.45
C ASP A 570 13.00 -26.00 -18.05
N ILE A 571 12.09 -26.74 -17.40
CA ILE A 571 12.42 -27.95 -16.58
C ILE A 571 11.83 -29.29 -17.08
N ARG A 572 10.80 -29.32 -17.95
CA ARG A 572 10.52 -30.47 -18.83
C ARG A 572 10.10 -30.07 -20.26
N SER A 573 9.74 -28.81 -20.47
CA SER A 573 9.47 -28.23 -21.80
C SER A 573 8.28 -28.83 -22.56
N GLY A 574 8.03 -28.28 -23.76
CA GLY A 574 6.95 -28.70 -24.65
C GLY A 574 5.73 -27.80 -24.52
N SER A 575 4.54 -28.30 -24.87
CA SER A 575 3.34 -27.47 -25.03
C SER A 575 2.15 -27.90 -24.15
N LEU A 576 2.38 -28.55 -23.00
CA LEU A 576 1.37 -28.92 -22.00
C LEU A 576 0.95 -27.77 -21.05
N GLY A 577 1.46 -27.60 -19.83
CA GLY A 577 1.25 -26.35 -19.09
C GLY A 577 1.53 -26.37 -17.62
N SER A 578 2.36 -25.43 -17.20
CA SER A 578 2.94 -25.46 -15.90
C SER A 578 1.94 -25.22 -14.75
N PHE A 579 0.89 -24.43 -14.98
CA PHE A 579 -0.28 -24.27 -14.10
C PHE A 579 -0.13 -23.60 -12.67
N PRO A 580 0.99 -22.97 -12.24
CA PRO A 580 1.27 -22.55 -10.85
C PRO A 580 0.50 -21.37 -10.27
N ASP A 581 0.64 -21.15 -8.95
CA ASP A 581 0.56 -19.88 -8.22
C ASP A 581 1.54 -19.96 -6.90
N GLU A 582 1.76 -19.08 -5.87
CA GLU A 582 2.72 -19.17 -4.69
C GLU A 582 3.77 -18.08 -4.19
N LEU A 583 4.08 -16.94 -4.79
CA LEU A 583 5.29 -16.07 -4.66
C LEU A 583 5.95 -15.69 -3.27
N THR A 584 6.97 -16.41 -2.78
CA THR A 584 7.77 -16.54 -1.48
C THR A 584 8.60 -15.57 -0.51
N ALA A 585 8.57 -14.24 -0.33
CA ALA A 585 9.40 -13.39 0.66
C ALA A 585 10.82 -13.69 1.33
N PHE A 586 11.52 -14.83 1.39
CA PHE A 586 12.77 -15.11 2.19
C PHE A 586 14.06 -14.21 2.08
N GLY A 587 13.96 -12.89 2.28
CA GLY A 587 15.06 -11.93 2.51
C GLY A 587 15.78 -11.48 1.23
N SER A 588 16.20 -12.44 0.43
CA SER A 588 16.63 -12.31 -0.96
C SER A 588 16.38 -13.61 -1.71
N TRP A 589 16.45 -14.72 -0.97
CA TRP A 589 15.77 -15.98 -1.24
C TRP A 589 14.24 -15.82 -1.06
N LEU A 590 13.44 -16.85 -1.36
CA LEU A 590 11.97 -16.90 -1.26
C LEU A 590 11.20 -18.27 -0.88
N LEU A 591 10.61 -19.11 -1.80
CA LEU A 591 10.34 -20.64 -1.86
C LEU A 591 9.60 -21.54 -3.06
N PHE A 592 9.44 -21.33 -4.45
CA PHE A 592 8.23 -21.49 -5.45
C PHE A 592 7.74 -22.68 -6.32
N LYS A 593 6.49 -22.60 -6.84
CA LYS A 593 5.70 -23.65 -7.52
C LYS A 593 6.04 -24.01 -8.92
N ALA A 594 6.11 -25.33 -9.13
CA ALA A 594 7.10 -25.97 -9.96
C ALA A 594 7.09 -27.53 -9.98
N SER A 595 6.06 -28.16 -10.55
CA SER A 595 6.17 -29.54 -11.05
C SER A 595 7.17 -29.61 -12.20
N ASP A 596 7.59 -30.78 -12.56
CA ASP A 596 8.43 -31.08 -13.72
C ASP A 596 7.74 -32.12 -14.59
N GLY A 597 6.40 -32.09 -14.52
CA GLY A 597 5.49 -33.13 -14.97
C GLY A 597 5.76 -34.54 -14.45
N THR A 598 6.53 -34.70 -13.37
CA THR A 598 6.95 -36.01 -12.85
C THR A 598 6.57 -36.19 -11.38
N ASN A 599 6.92 -35.25 -10.51
CA ASN A 599 6.76 -35.41 -9.05
C ASN A 599 5.46 -34.82 -8.51
N GLY A 600 4.51 -34.58 -9.41
CA GLY A 600 3.52 -33.54 -9.18
C GLY A 600 4.21 -32.27 -8.72
N LEU A 601 3.41 -31.51 -8.03
CA LEU A 601 3.71 -30.18 -7.56
C LEU A 601 5.23 -29.97 -7.12
N GLU A 602 5.62 -30.50 -5.96
CA GLU A 602 6.93 -30.67 -5.26
C GLU A 602 7.83 -29.41 -4.85
N PRO A 603 8.84 -29.31 -3.87
CA PRO A 603 9.93 -28.25 -3.41
C PRO A 603 11.39 -27.45 -3.75
N TRP A 604 12.51 -27.13 -4.56
CA TRP A 604 13.66 -27.07 -5.65
C TRP A 604 14.87 -26.23 -5.01
N ILE A 605 15.56 -25.11 -5.52
CA ILE A 605 15.90 -23.56 -5.24
C ILE A 605 15.71 -22.93 -6.69
N SER A 606 15.81 -21.62 -7.02
CA SER A 606 15.93 -21.03 -8.41
C SER A 606 16.04 -19.49 -8.45
N ASP A 607 16.69 -18.74 -9.39
CA ASP A 607 16.92 -17.27 -9.14
C ASP A 607 16.87 -16.16 -10.22
N GLY A 608 16.54 -16.39 -11.48
CA GLY A 608 17.09 -15.50 -12.53
C GLY A 608 18.54 -15.84 -12.79
N THR A 609 18.93 -16.97 -12.23
CA THR A 609 19.61 -17.98 -12.99
C THR A 609 18.75 -19.25 -13.01
N SER A 610 18.91 -19.99 -14.10
CA SER A 610 18.59 -21.42 -14.21
C SER A 610 19.50 -22.36 -13.38
N ALA A 611 20.47 -21.90 -12.56
CA ALA A 611 21.73 -22.62 -12.25
C ALA A 611 21.69 -23.99 -11.49
N GLY A 612 22.45 -24.19 -10.41
CA GLY A 612 22.67 -25.53 -9.80
C GLY A 612 21.40 -26.21 -9.26
N THR A 613 20.91 -27.25 -9.95
CA THR A 613 19.49 -27.67 -9.94
C THR A 613 19.22 -28.98 -9.19
N ARG A 614 18.40 -28.95 -8.13
CA ARG A 614 17.57 -30.09 -7.62
C ARG A 614 16.38 -29.61 -6.74
N MET A 615 15.30 -30.39 -6.72
CA MET A 615 14.24 -30.46 -5.70
C MET A 615 14.76 -30.23 -4.26
N LEU A 616 13.97 -29.67 -3.31
CA LEU A 616 14.25 -29.86 -1.86
C LEU A 616 13.85 -31.25 -1.34
N LYS A 617 12.84 -31.89 -1.91
CA LYS A 617 12.25 -33.15 -1.43
C LYS A 617 11.37 -33.83 -2.48
N ASP A 618 10.78 -34.98 -2.14
CA ASP A 618 9.42 -35.35 -2.53
C ASP A 618 8.59 -35.56 -1.25
N ILE A 619 7.38 -35.00 -1.12
CA ILE A 619 6.57 -35.07 0.12
C ILE A 619 5.39 -36.03 0.02
N ARG A 620 4.65 -36.03 -1.09
CA ARG A 620 3.80 -37.19 -1.45
C ARG A 620 4.25 -37.68 -2.81
N SER A 621 5.03 -38.76 -2.75
CA SER A 621 5.93 -39.20 -3.80
C SER A 621 5.28 -39.43 -5.17
N GLY A 622 5.95 -38.93 -6.22
CA GLY A 622 5.63 -39.22 -7.62
C GLY A 622 4.50 -38.34 -8.17
N ALA A 623 3.85 -38.79 -9.25
CA ALA A 623 2.78 -38.06 -9.93
C ALA A 623 1.43 -38.11 -9.17
N ASN A 624 1.48 -37.94 -7.85
CA ASN A 624 0.36 -37.47 -7.05
C ASN A 624 0.66 -36.04 -6.60
N PRO A 625 -0.38 -35.27 -6.27
CA PRO A 625 -0.19 -33.96 -5.69
C PRO A 625 0.55 -34.01 -4.37
N SER A 626 1.04 -32.85 -3.95
CA SER A 626 1.10 -32.57 -2.52
C SER A 626 0.62 -31.14 -2.28
N ASP A 627 -0.63 -30.93 -2.69
CA ASP A 627 -1.59 -29.81 -2.56
C ASP A 627 -1.54 -29.03 -1.23
N PRO A 628 -1.00 -27.80 -1.16
CA PRO A 628 -0.92 -26.99 0.09
C PRO A 628 -1.80 -25.71 0.09
N ALA A 629 -1.69 -24.80 1.09
CA ALA A 629 -2.39 -23.47 1.34
C ALA A 629 -1.65 -22.47 2.24
N GLY A 630 -1.90 -21.14 2.13
CA GLY A 630 -1.43 -19.78 2.58
C GLY A 630 -0.58 -19.41 3.78
N PHE A 631 0.66 -19.84 3.68
CA PHE A 631 1.93 -19.35 4.19
C PHE A 631 2.04 -18.30 5.31
N TYR A 632 2.76 -18.60 6.39
CA TYR A 632 2.72 -17.96 7.71
C TYR A 632 4.03 -17.23 8.13
N PHE A 633 4.05 -15.91 8.37
CA PHE A 633 5.13 -15.01 8.83
C PHE A 633 4.94 -14.02 10.18
N TRP A 634 5.52 -14.16 11.46
CA TRP A 634 6.38 -13.35 12.49
C TRP A 634 7.43 -14.07 13.49
N LYS A 635 8.80 -14.13 13.32
CA LYS A 635 9.94 -14.78 14.15
C LYS A 635 11.13 -15.67 13.48
N GLY A 636 11.48 -15.64 12.17
CA GLY A 636 12.55 -16.45 11.45
C GLY A 636 12.37 -17.91 10.84
N LYS A 637 11.30 -18.29 10.10
CA LYS A 637 10.80 -19.59 9.48
C LYS A 637 9.43 -19.32 8.80
N ILE A 638 8.49 -20.26 8.60
CA ILE A 638 7.09 -19.92 8.21
C ILE A 638 5.91 -20.73 8.97
N TYR A 639 5.78 -22.08 8.95
CA TYR A 639 4.80 -23.11 9.52
C TYR A 639 3.38 -23.36 8.88
N PHE A 640 2.95 -24.51 8.22
CA PHE A 640 1.97 -24.69 7.03
C PHE A 640 0.49 -25.22 6.98
N ARG A 641 -0.13 -25.59 5.79
CA ARG A 641 -1.28 -26.54 5.50
C ARG A 641 -1.00 -27.65 4.45
N ALA A 642 -1.27 -28.93 4.73
CA ALA A 642 -0.37 -30.04 4.34
C ALA A 642 -0.79 -31.54 4.49
N ASN A 643 -1.08 -32.37 3.46
CA ASN A 643 -1.20 -33.87 3.59
C ASN A 643 -0.04 -34.71 2.97
N ASP A 644 0.51 -35.74 3.61
CA ASP A 644 1.64 -36.52 3.04
C ASP A 644 1.13 -37.76 2.29
N GLY A 645 -0.19 -37.79 2.06
CA GLY A 645 -0.95 -38.97 1.69
C GLY A 645 -1.25 -39.91 2.87
N SER A 646 -0.78 -39.60 4.09
CA SER A 646 -0.89 -40.50 5.26
C SER A 646 -1.55 -39.84 6.48
N ASN A 647 -1.15 -38.62 6.81
CA ASN A 647 -1.52 -37.92 8.04
C ASN A 647 -2.66 -36.94 7.87
N GLY A 648 -3.37 -36.89 6.73
CA GLY A 648 -4.29 -35.77 6.56
C GLY A 648 -3.50 -34.45 6.48
N SER A 649 -4.22 -33.34 6.35
CA SER A 649 -3.62 -32.01 6.40
C SER A 649 -3.08 -31.65 7.81
N GLU A 650 -1.75 -31.57 8.04
CA GLU A 650 -1.03 -31.67 9.35
C GLU A 650 0.49 -31.23 9.45
N LEU A 651 1.11 -31.16 10.68
CA LEU A 651 2.24 -30.27 11.16
C LEU A 651 3.69 -30.49 10.63
N TRP A 652 4.04 -29.76 9.54
CA TRP A 652 5.29 -29.70 8.74
C TRP A 652 5.67 -28.14 8.36
N ALA A 653 6.93 -27.55 8.21
CA ALA A 653 7.51 -26.13 8.21
C ALA A 653 9.05 -25.98 7.89
N THR A 654 9.59 -24.79 7.54
CA THR A 654 10.96 -24.53 7.00
C THR A 654 11.90 -23.58 7.72
N ASP A 655 13.07 -23.43 7.10
CA ASP A 655 14.13 -22.44 7.11
C ASP A 655 14.36 -21.92 5.66
N GLY A 656 14.44 -22.82 4.68
CA GLY A 656 14.56 -22.62 3.23
C GLY A 656 15.20 -23.83 2.54
N THR A 657 15.10 -25.03 3.16
CA THR A 657 15.98 -26.17 2.86
C THR A 657 15.31 -27.54 2.94
N ALA A 658 15.93 -28.52 2.27
CA ALA A 658 15.50 -29.90 2.13
C ALA A 658 15.38 -30.59 3.49
N SER A 659 16.40 -30.42 4.31
CA SER A 659 16.49 -30.96 5.66
C SER A 659 15.54 -30.27 6.64
N GLY A 660 15.15 -29.00 6.38
CA GLY A 660 14.00 -28.36 7.03
C GLY A 660 12.67 -29.07 6.76
N THR A 661 12.59 -29.86 5.68
CA THR A 661 11.36 -30.48 5.13
C THR A 661 10.95 -31.82 5.80
N ARG A 662 10.95 -32.00 7.15
CA ARG A 662 10.36 -33.22 7.79
C ARG A 662 9.85 -33.19 9.27
N MET A 663 8.55 -33.53 9.42
CA MET A 663 7.64 -33.87 10.54
C MET A 663 7.84 -33.28 11.95
N VAL A 664 6.78 -32.76 12.58
CA VAL A 664 6.64 -32.70 14.07
C VAL A 664 5.25 -33.05 14.62
N ALA A 665 4.11 -32.67 14.00
CA ALA A 665 2.82 -32.87 14.69
C ALA A 665 1.57 -33.13 13.83
N ASP A 666 0.54 -33.66 14.48
CA ASP A 666 -0.71 -34.17 13.89
C ASP A 666 -1.82 -34.00 14.95
N ILE A 667 -2.97 -33.35 14.66
CA ILE A 667 -4.01 -32.99 15.66
C ILE A 667 -5.31 -33.74 15.48
N ASN A 668 -5.56 -34.25 14.27
CA ASN A 668 -6.48 -35.34 14.01
C ASN A 668 -5.71 -36.58 13.57
N PRO A 669 -4.91 -37.21 14.47
CA PRO A 669 -4.08 -38.38 14.19
C PRO A 669 -4.63 -39.33 13.12
N GLY A 670 -3.89 -39.42 12.00
CA GLY A 670 -4.21 -40.29 10.86
C GLY A 670 -4.72 -39.51 9.65
N ALA A 671 -5.40 -40.18 8.70
CA ALA A 671 -5.80 -39.53 7.45
C ALA A 671 -6.84 -38.41 7.60
N SER A 672 -7.49 -38.31 8.77
CA SER A 672 -8.32 -37.16 9.13
C SER A 672 -7.44 -35.93 9.20
N SER A 673 -7.45 -35.12 8.15
CA SER A 673 -6.80 -33.83 8.17
C SER A 673 -7.25 -33.04 9.40
N SER A 674 -6.36 -32.63 10.33
CA SER A 674 -6.84 -31.63 11.30
C SER A 674 -7.32 -30.41 10.57
N SER A 675 -6.71 -30.12 9.43
CA SER A 675 -7.03 -29.05 8.48
C SER A 675 -6.45 -27.64 8.72
N PRO A 676 -5.16 -27.54 9.17
CA PRO A 676 -4.37 -26.39 9.64
C PRO A 676 -4.78 -24.89 9.46
N GLY A 677 -5.08 -24.02 10.49
CA GLY A 677 -5.02 -22.51 10.38
C GLY A 677 -5.71 -21.42 11.33
N PRO A 678 -5.88 -20.13 10.91
CA PRO A 678 -5.47 -18.83 11.51
C PRO A 678 -5.38 -18.45 12.97
N PHE A 679 -4.55 -17.42 13.10
CA PHE A 679 -3.28 -17.41 13.80
C PHE A 679 -2.63 -16.00 13.71
N ALA A 680 -1.64 -15.67 14.56
CA ALA A 680 -1.35 -14.26 14.84
C ALA A 680 -0.21 -13.92 15.83
N ALA A 681 1.03 -13.76 15.40
CA ALA A 681 2.14 -13.84 16.36
C ALA A 681 2.49 -12.59 17.21
N MET A 682 1.66 -12.28 18.21
CA MET A 682 1.98 -11.33 19.29
C MET A 682 2.79 -12.03 20.39
N GLY A 683 3.60 -11.26 21.13
CA GLY A 683 4.25 -11.78 22.34
C GLY A 683 5.22 -12.95 22.08
N GLY A 684 5.79 -13.05 20.88
CA GLY A 684 6.74 -14.12 20.50
C GLY A 684 6.11 -15.48 20.18
N LYS A 685 4.77 -15.56 20.14
CA LYS A 685 4.01 -16.80 20.32
C LYS A 685 2.88 -16.99 19.32
N LEU A 686 2.22 -18.16 19.42
CA LEU A 686 1.34 -18.81 18.42
C LEU A 686 0.05 -19.55 18.95
N TYR A 687 -1.19 -19.05 18.84
CA TYR A 687 -2.57 -19.50 19.22
C TYR A 687 -3.81 -19.65 18.15
N PHE A 688 -4.43 -20.75 17.62
CA PHE A 688 -5.12 -20.91 16.25
C PHE A 688 -6.70 -21.32 16.12
N ARG A 689 -7.41 -21.60 14.94
CA ARG A 689 -8.79 -22.28 14.59
C ARG A 689 -8.87 -23.74 14.00
N ALA A 690 -9.78 -24.72 14.32
CA ALA A 690 -9.72 -26.13 13.77
C ALA A 690 -10.81 -26.76 12.90
N TYR A 691 -10.40 -27.92 12.36
CA TYR A 691 -10.98 -29.21 12.68
C TYR A 691 -10.21 -30.08 13.74
N LYS A 692 -10.96 -30.52 14.76
CA LYS A 692 -10.63 -31.50 15.82
C LYS A 692 -11.89 -32.01 16.51
N SER A 693 -12.52 -32.97 15.86
CA SER A 693 -13.80 -33.60 16.18
C SER A 693 -14.36 -33.41 17.61
N GLY A 694 -15.63 -33.00 17.69
CA GLY A 694 -16.39 -32.83 18.92
C GLY A 694 -16.34 -31.44 19.57
N LEU A 695 -15.36 -30.58 19.26
CA LEU A 695 -15.09 -29.46 20.18
C LEU A 695 -15.70 -28.06 19.93
N GLY A 696 -15.89 -27.57 18.71
CA GLY A 696 -15.96 -26.11 18.47
C GLY A 696 -14.57 -25.47 18.43
N SER A 697 -14.33 -24.42 17.62
CA SER A 697 -13.01 -23.77 17.47
C SER A 697 -12.72 -22.54 18.31
N GLU A 698 -11.53 -22.50 18.92
CA GLU A 698 -11.39 -21.88 20.25
C GLU A 698 -9.95 -21.86 20.81
N LEU A 699 -9.75 -21.39 22.06
CA LEU A 699 -8.49 -21.16 22.81
C LEU A 699 -7.39 -22.19 22.51
N TRP A 700 -6.57 -21.92 21.49
CA TRP A 700 -5.41 -22.68 21.10
C TRP A 700 -4.11 -21.75 21.09
N VAL A 701 -2.84 -22.17 21.42
CA VAL A 701 -1.34 -21.88 21.68
C VAL A 701 -0.16 -22.90 21.32
N THR A 702 1.02 -22.55 20.76
CA THR A 702 2.34 -23.17 20.44
C THR A 702 3.36 -22.04 20.26
N ASP A 703 4.56 -22.39 19.82
CA ASP A 703 5.76 -21.57 19.71
C ASP A 703 6.58 -21.85 18.43
N GLY A 704 6.33 -23.00 17.81
CA GLY A 704 7.09 -23.66 16.75
C GLY A 704 7.20 -25.19 16.90
N THR A 705 6.55 -25.82 17.88
CA THR A 705 6.69 -27.26 18.22
C THR A 705 5.36 -28.00 18.38
N SER A 706 5.32 -29.33 18.33
CA SER A 706 4.11 -30.13 18.62
C SER A 706 3.62 -29.92 20.05
N SER A 707 4.53 -30.02 21.02
CA SER A 707 4.25 -29.96 22.45
C SER A 707 3.83 -28.58 22.93
N GLY A 708 4.38 -27.51 22.34
CA GLY A 708 3.86 -26.17 22.55
C GLY A 708 2.36 -26.12 22.19
N THR A 709 1.89 -27.02 21.33
CA THR A 709 0.55 -27.17 20.78
C THR A 709 -0.36 -28.16 21.59
N ALA A 710 -0.60 -27.96 22.91
CA ALA A 710 -1.73 -28.58 23.69
C ALA A 710 -2.87 -27.61 24.21
N LEU A 711 -4.14 -28.12 24.30
CA LEU A 711 -5.54 -27.57 24.47
C LEU A 711 -5.93 -26.60 25.66
N VAL A 712 -6.90 -25.64 25.50
CA VAL A 712 -7.97 -25.24 26.51
C VAL A 712 -9.26 -24.48 25.98
N LYS A 713 -9.66 -23.26 26.43
CA LYS A 713 -11.02 -22.58 26.34
C LYS A 713 -11.81 -22.63 25.03
N ASP A 714 -12.81 -23.50 25.12
CA ASP A 714 -14.12 -23.51 24.47
C ASP A 714 -15.00 -22.26 24.71
N LEU A 715 -15.84 -21.83 23.75
CA LEU A 715 -16.70 -20.63 23.85
C LEU A 715 -18.11 -20.78 23.23
N ARG A 716 -18.28 -21.55 22.14
CA ARG A 716 -19.46 -22.42 22.01
C ARG A 716 -19.03 -23.84 22.35
N PRO A 717 -19.28 -24.26 23.59
CA PRO A 717 -19.26 -25.66 23.95
C PRO A 717 -20.06 -26.51 22.98
N GLY A 718 -19.41 -27.54 22.45
CA GLY A 718 -20.01 -28.61 21.64
C GLY A 718 -19.45 -28.72 20.23
N SER A 719 -19.86 -29.77 19.53
CA SER A 719 -19.53 -30.10 18.13
C SER A 719 -20.19 -29.15 17.13
N ARG A 720 -20.15 -27.86 17.46
CA ARG A 720 -20.51 -26.78 16.56
C ARG A 720 -19.74 -25.49 16.76
N GLY A 721 -18.95 -25.30 17.83
CA GLY A 721 -18.36 -24.01 18.25
C GLY A 721 -17.21 -23.38 17.45
N SER A 722 -16.46 -22.45 18.03
CA SER A 722 -16.72 -21.11 17.51
C SER A 722 -16.11 -20.54 16.18
N ASP A 723 -14.82 -20.73 15.70
CA ASP A 723 -14.17 -20.27 14.37
C ASP A 723 -12.93 -19.20 14.17
N PRO A 724 -11.65 -19.31 14.59
CA PRO A 724 -10.59 -18.20 14.59
C PRO A 724 -9.79 -17.43 13.42
N LEU A 725 -10.34 -16.30 12.93
CA LEU A 725 -10.22 -15.22 11.86
C LEU A 725 -9.07 -14.47 10.88
N GLN A 726 -8.68 -13.10 10.37
CA GLN A 726 -8.37 -11.44 10.67
C GLN A 726 -7.47 -10.53 11.81
N LEU A 727 -6.84 -10.67 13.04
CA LEU A 727 -6.99 -11.02 14.53
C LEU A 727 -6.50 -9.75 15.29
N THR A 728 -6.73 -8.57 14.71
CA THR A 728 -6.36 -7.20 15.14
C THR A 728 -5.52 -7.04 16.43
N ALA A 729 -4.25 -6.63 16.34
CA ALA A 729 -3.31 -6.61 17.46
C ALA A 729 -2.38 -5.42 17.75
N VAL A 730 -2.13 -5.28 19.05
CA VAL A 730 -1.87 -3.96 19.62
C VAL A 730 -1.01 -4.08 20.85
N GLY A 731 0.30 -4.01 20.66
CA GLY A 731 1.25 -4.53 21.63
C GLY A 731 0.85 -5.95 22.01
N ASN A 732 0.20 -6.06 23.18
CA ASN A 732 -0.26 -7.29 23.81
C ASN A 732 -1.80 -7.50 23.76
N LYS A 733 -2.46 -6.97 22.72
CA LYS A 733 -3.90 -7.20 22.45
C LYS A 733 -4.17 -7.66 21.03
N LEU A 734 -5.46 -7.83 20.74
CA LEU A 734 -5.99 -8.94 19.96
C LEU A 734 -7.54 -8.82 19.96
N PHE A 735 -8.21 -8.34 18.90
CA PHE A 735 -9.69 -8.15 18.80
C PHE A 735 -10.28 -8.98 17.62
N PHE A 736 -11.61 -9.25 17.51
CA PHE A 736 -12.09 -10.51 16.90
C PHE A 736 -13.39 -10.67 15.94
N THR A 737 -13.63 -11.70 15.01
CA THR A 737 -14.97 -12.11 14.29
C THR A 737 -15.93 -13.50 14.27
N ALA A 738 -16.48 -14.53 15.07
CA ALA A 738 -16.97 -15.24 16.38
C ALA A 738 -18.27 -15.12 17.21
N ASP A 739 -18.91 -16.27 17.38
CA ASP A 739 -20.15 -16.46 18.10
C ASP A 739 -20.14 -17.33 19.38
N GLY A 740 -20.88 -16.86 20.38
CA GLY A 740 -20.94 -17.36 21.75
C GLY A 740 -22.36 -17.32 22.29
N GLY A 741 -23.34 -16.86 21.49
CA GLY A 741 -24.79 -17.04 21.62
C GLY A 741 -25.53 -16.83 22.92
N THR A 742 -24.91 -16.43 24.03
CA THR A 742 -25.64 -15.91 25.20
C THR A 742 -26.30 -14.62 24.84
N TYR A 743 -25.52 -13.81 24.17
CA TYR A 743 -26.04 -13.00 23.15
C TYR A 743 -25.17 -13.06 21.87
N GLY A 744 -24.01 -13.70 21.62
CA GLY A 744 -23.24 -13.50 20.32
C GLY A 744 -22.84 -12.05 19.80
N LYS A 745 -21.60 -11.79 19.35
CA LYS A 745 -21.20 -10.63 18.46
C LYS A 745 -20.74 -9.20 18.93
N GLU A 746 -20.05 -8.92 20.06
CA GLU A 746 -19.25 -7.64 20.21
C GLU A 746 -17.72 -7.76 20.51
N LEU A 747 -17.05 -7.26 21.58
CA LEU A 747 -15.58 -7.42 21.78
C LEU A 747 -15.07 -7.78 23.23
N TRP A 748 -14.64 -9.06 23.36
CA TRP A 748 -13.78 -9.89 24.26
C TRP A 748 -12.40 -9.71 23.55
N VAL A 749 -11.30 -9.53 24.29
CA VAL A 749 -9.92 -9.56 23.78
C VAL A 749 -9.40 -10.94 24.06
N SER A 750 -8.18 -11.27 23.65
CA SER A 750 -7.42 -12.25 24.40
C SER A 750 -6.05 -11.66 24.64
N ASN A 751 -5.45 -12.04 25.75
CA ASN A 751 -4.05 -11.76 26.03
C ASN A 751 -3.19 -13.02 25.82
N GLY A 752 -3.70 -13.98 25.04
CA GLY A 752 -3.20 -15.35 24.94
C GLY A 752 -3.75 -16.30 26.01
N LYS A 753 -4.92 -16.00 26.60
CA LYS A 753 -5.50 -16.79 27.70
C LYS A 753 -7.03 -16.78 27.72
N ALA A 754 -7.58 -17.90 28.21
CA ALA A 754 -9.00 -18.16 28.41
C ALA A 754 -9.74 -17.03 29.18
N ALA A 755 -9.16 -16.58 30.29
CA ALA A 755 -9.74 -15.57 31.17
C ALA A 755 -9.50 -14.13 30.69
N GLY A 756 -8.43 -13.90 29.92
CA GLY A 756 -8.24 -12.65 29.18
C GLY A 756 -9.27 -12.44 28.09
N THR A 757 -10.16 -13.41 27.89
CA THR A 757 -11.27 -13.41 26.96
C THR A 757 -12.58 -13.30 27.71
N ARG A 758 -13.36 -12.23 27.44
CA ARG A 758 -14.44 -11.74 28.32
C ARG A 758 -15.53 -10.80 27.74
N MET A 759 -16.63 -10.65 28.49
CA MET A 759 -17.90 -9.98 28.13
C MET A 759 -18.17 -8.59 28.82
N VAL A 760 -19.28 -7.93 28.44
CA VAL A 760 -19.79 -6.55 28.70
C VAL A 760 -21.31 -6.53 28.38
N LYS A 761 -21.99 -5.36 28.27
CA LYS A 761 -23.18 -5.19 27.41
C LYS A 761 -22.89 -4.38 26.12
N ASP A 762 -23.64 -4.79 25.10
CA ASP A 762 -23.65 -4.65 23.63
C ASP A 762 -23.14 -3.36 23.00
N ILE A 763 -22.75 -3.41 21.72
CA ILE A 763 -22.76 -2.19 20.94
C ILE A 763 -24.21 -1.82 20.76
N ARG A 764 -24.89 -2.40 19.79
CA ARG A 764 -26.28 -2.05 19.56
C ARG A 764 -27.17 -3.10 20.19
N PRO A 765 -27.99 -2.78 21.20
CA PRO A 765 -28.57 -3.77 22.11
C PRO A 765 -29.51 -4.85 21.55
N GLY A 766 -29.49 -6.02 22.21
CA GLY A 766 -30.49 -7.07 22.01
C GLY A 766 -30.44 -7.82 20.67
N PHE A 767 -31.35 -8.78 20.48
CA PHE A 767 -31.14 -10.09 19.85
C PHE A 767 -30.46 -10.26 18.46
N PHE A 768 -29.67 -9.33 17.90
CA PHE A 768 -29.16 -9.43 16.53
C PHE A 768 -27.77 -8.77 16.18
N THR A 769 -27.49 -8.44 14.90
CA THR A 769 -26.20 -8.59 14.14
C THR A 769 -25.27 -7.36 13.82
N SER A 770 -23.95 -7.59 13.45
CA SER A 770 -23.07 -6.66 12.64
C SER A 770 -21.77 -7.14 11.86
N ALA A 771 -21.12 -6.38 10.94
CA ALA A 771 -20.05 -6.79 9.96
C ALA A 771 -18.89 -5.78 9.51
N PRO A 772 -17.56 -6.10 9.39
CA PRO A 772 -16.44 -5.06 9.34
C PRO A 772 -15.51 -4.84 8.05
N THR A 773 -14.73 -3.72 7.81
CA THR A 773 -13.97 -3.09 6.56
C THR A 773 -12.39 -3.02 6.11
N ASN A 774 -11.49 -3.94 5.62
CA ASN A 774 -10.04 -3.85 5.09
C ASN A 774 -8.74 -3.32 5.92
N LEU A 775 -7.72 -4.14 6.36
CA LEU A 775 -6.75 -3.92 7.53
C LEU A 775 -5.21 -3.49 7.36
N ILE A 776 -4.44 -3.25 8.47
CA ILE A 776 -3.36 -2.22 8.74
C ILE A 776 -3.01 -2.01 10.28
N ALA A 777 -2.48 -0.89 10.85
CA ALA A 777 -2.26 -0.60 12.33
C ALA A 777 -1.97 0.93 12.61
N LEU A 778 -2.07 1.59 13.80
CA LEU A 778 -1.69 3.05 14.04
C LEU A 778 -1.80 3.59 15.51
N ASN A 779 -0.98 4.55 15.98
CA ASN A 779 -1.21 5.47 17.15
C ASN A 779 -1.81 4.92 18.46
N GLY A 780 -1.79 3.60 18.72
CA GLY A 780 -2.50 3.03 19.87
C GLY A 780 -4.04 3.17 19.80
N LYS A 781 -4.64 3.41 18.61
CA LYS A 781 -6.10 3.59 18.38
C LYS A 781 -6.55 3.14 16.94
N LEU A 782 -7.44 2.14 16.78
CA LEU A 782 -7.80 1.33 15.56
C LEU A 782 -9.10 1.74 14.94
N LEU A 783 -9.49 1.09 13.84
CA LEU A 783 -10.76 1.28 13.22
C LEU A 783 -11.39 -0.02 12.61
N PHE A 784 -12.75 -0.22 12.55
CA PHE A 784 -13.50 -0.87 11.42
C PHE A 784 -14.78 -0.22 10.82
N ARG A 785 -16.01 -0.80 10.80
CA ARG A 785 -17.14 -0.57 9.83
C ARG A 785 -18.13 0.64 9.78
N ALA A 786 -19.41 0.65 10.17
CA ALA A 786 -20.14 -0.24 11.10
C ALA A 786 -21.70 -0.05 11.23
N TYR A 787 -22.45 -0.47 12.30
CA TYR A 787 -23.95 -0.31 12.36
C TYR A 787 -24.75 -0.21 13.69
N ASP A 788 -24.62 0.82 14.53
CA ASP A 788 -25.40 1.09 15.76
C ASP A 788 -26.81 1.60 15.53
N GLY A 789 -27.37 1.36 14.36
CA GLY A 789 -28.79 1.59 14.18
C GLY A 789 -29.24 3.03 14.00
N ILE A 790 -28.51 4.02 14.54
CA ILE A 790 -29.05 5.35 14.73
C ILE A 790 -28.20 6.55 14.17
N ASN A 791 -26.93 6.43 13.69
CA ASN A 791 -26.31 7.32 12.65
C ASN A 791 -25.22 6.72 11.68
N GLY A 792 -25.38 6.91 10.37
CA GLY A 792 -24.43 6.68 9.27
C GLY A 792 -23.89 5.27 8.95
N HIS A 793 -22.57 5.09 8.87
CA HIS A 793 -21.80 3.85 8.69
C HIS A 793 -20.44 3.91 9.35
N GLU A 794 -20.46 4.25 10.61
CA GLU A 794 -19.36 4.99 11.16
C GLU A 794 -18.46 4.07 12.01
N ILE A 795 -18.12 4.54 13.21
CA ILE A 795 -16.80 4.33 13.79
C ILE A 795 -16.75 5.00 15.18
N TRP A 796 -16.62 4.24 16.29
CA TRP A 796 -16.96 4.73 17.64
C TRP A 796 -15.92 4.67 18.80
N VAL A 797 -14.58 4.75 18.52
CA VAL A 797 -13.36 4.79 19.43
C VAL A 797 -13.37 3.80 20.62
N SER A 798 -12.37 2.95 20.85
CA SER A 798 -12.26 1.90 21.89
C SER A 798 -10.79 1.46 22.11
N ASP A 799 -10.27 1.34 23.33
CA ASP A 799 -8.83 1.10 23.62
C ASP A 799 -8.55 -0.21 24.38
N GLY A 800 -9.48 -0.54 25.26
CA GLY A 800 -9.66 -1.79 25.98
C GLY A 800 -10.98 -1.85 26.79
N THR A 801 -11.87 -0.86 26.65
CA THR A 801 -12.82 -0.48 27.69
C THR A 801 -14.14 0.12 27.19
N SER A 802 -15.21 -0.02 28.00
CA SER A 802 -16.61 0.45 27.81
C SER A 802 -16.74 1.96 27.83
N GLY A 803 -15.84 2.61 28.56
CA GLY A 803 -15.63 4.04 28.49
C GLY A 803 -14.75 4.39 27.29
N GLY A 804 -13.74 3.58 27.01
CA GLY A 804 -12.86 3.65 25.84
C GLY A 804 -13.62 3.77 24.53
N THR A 805 -14.86 3.26 24.53
CA THR A 805 -16.05 3.41 23.66
C THR A 805 -16.62 4.85 23.61
N HIS A 806 -16.29 5.64 22.57
CA HIS A 806 -16.74 7.03 22.31
C HIS A 806 -16.74 7.44 20.77
N LEU A 807 -17.84 7.98 20.21
CA LEU A 807 -18.17 7.96 18.75
C LEU A 807 -17.30 8.81 17.86
N LEU A 808 -16.40 8.26 17.08
CA LEU A 808 -15.24 9.03 16.67
C LEU A 808 -15.71 10.35 15.92
N LYS A 809 -16.69 10.41 15.00
CA LYS A 809 -17.46 11.59 14.42
C LYS A 809 -18.19 11.12 13.13
N ASP A 810 -19.01 11.99 12.51
CA ASP A 810 -19.75 11.77 11.25
C ASP A 810 -19.73 13.07 10.30
N ILE A 811 -20.02 13.07 8.95
CA ILE A 811 -20.06 14.09 7.75
C ILE A 811 -21.48 14.21 7.17
N SER A 812 -22.34 13.32 7.57
CA SER A 812 -23.77 13.14 7.37
C SER A 812 -24.58 12.09 8.37
N LYS A 813 -25.82 12.64 7.94
CA LYS A 813 -26.61 13.84 8.39
C LYS A 813 -27.84 13.48 9.25
N GLY A 814 -28.18 12.20 9.31
CA GLY A 814 -28.99 11.51 10.30
C GLY A 814 -29.06 9.99 10.13
N LYS A 815 -29.06 9.48 8.87
CA LYS A 815 -29.79 8.24 8.52
C LYS A 815 -29.32 7.43 7.27
N GLU A 816 -28.23 6.64 7.16
CA GLU A 816 -27.38 6.77 5.95
C GLU A 816 -26.45 5.58 5.31
N SER A 817 -26.37 5.27 3.95
CA SER A 817 -25.39 4.48 3.03
C SER A 817 -24.64 4.95 1.61
N THR A 818 -23.28 5.28 1.51
CA THR A 818 -22.19 5.74 0.49
C THR A 818 -21.06 4.76 0.06
N TYR A 819 -20.73 4.57 -1.21
CA TYR A 819 -19.90 3.43 -1.59
C TYR A 819 -18.35 3.61 -1.51
N SER A 820 -17.76 3.87 -0.35
CA SER A 820 -16.29 3.81 -0.10
C SER A 820 -15.50 2.50 -0.45
N TYR A 821 -14.20 2.45 -0.79
CA TYR A 821 -13.54 1.18 -1.22
C TYR A 821 -12.51 0.58 -0.25
N ARG A 822 -11.34 1.18 -0.01
CA ARG A 822 -10.23 0.46 0.67
C ARG A 822 -9.25 1.33 1.48
N TYR A 823 -9.11 1.02 2.77
CA TYR A 823 -8.09 1.62 3.64
C TYR A 823 -6.69 1.27 3.16
N THR A 824 -5.71 2.16 3.36
CA THR A 824 -4.31 1.74 3.46
C THR A 824 -3.48 2.74 4.25
N ARG A 825 -2.48 2.32 5.04
CA ARG A 825 -1.68 3.24 5.87
C ARG A 825 -0.33 3.60 5.24
N LEU A 826 0.08 4.88 5.36
CA LEU A 826 1.43 5.35 5.00
C LEU A 826 2.16 6.12 6.06
N GLY A 827 3.34 5.58 6.37
CA GLY A 827 4.16 6.13 7.42
C GLY A 827 3.45 6.02 8.75
N SER A 828 3.91 6.83 9.69
CA SER A 828 3.53 6.72 11.09
C SER A 828 2.22 7.43 11.43
N ARG A 829 1.97 8.61 10.85
CA ARG A 829 1.04 9.59 11.42
C ARG A 829 -0.38 9.58 10.84
N TYR A 830 -0.55 9.12 9.60
CA TYR A 830 -1.81 9.20 8.85
C TYR A 830 -2.10 7.84 8.18
N VAL A 831 -3.38 7.53 7.98
CA VAL A 831 -3.88 6.42 7.14
C VAL A 831 -4.60 7.06 5.95
N TYR A 832 -5.02 6.29 4.96
CA TYR A 832 -5.50 6.84 3.70
C TYR A 832 -6.67 6.10 3.04
N PHE A 833 -7.55 6.90 2.43
CA PHE A 833 -8.86 6.64 1.80
C PHE A 833 -9.69 7.87 1.29
N LEU A 834 -10.58 7.90 0.28
CA LEU A 834 -11.22 9.12 -0.30
C LEU A 834 -12.47 9.49 0.54
N ALA A 835 -13.44 10.35 0.14
CA ALA A 835 -14.91 10.11 0.28
C ALA A 835 -15.96 11.18 -0.14
N PHE A 836 -16.91 10.83 -1.04
CA PHE A 836 -17.83 11.80 -1.72
C PHE A 836 -19.05 12.32 -0.98
N ASN A 837 -19.51 13.54 -1.29
CA ASN A 837 -20.59 14.20 -0.54
C ASN A 837 -21.23 15.36 -1.33
N LEU A 838 -22.10 15.02 -2.30
CA LEU A 838 -22.79 15.97 -3.18
C LEU A 838 -21.77 16.86 -3.94
N ALA A 839 -22.01 18.02 -4.56
CA ALA A 839 -22.79 19.23 -4.22
C ALA A 839 -22.43 19.84 -2.84
N SER A 840 -21.39 20.66 -2.74
CA SER A 840 -20.28 20.73 -3.70
C SER A 840 -19.41 19.47 -3.60
N GLY A 841 -19.21 18.98 -2.37
CA GLY A 841 -18.46 17.77 -2.05
C GLY A 841 -16.97 17.84 -2.39
N SER A 842 -16.22 16.75 -2.22
CA SER A 842 -15.58 16.19 -3.41
C SER A 842 -14.10 15.68 -3.55
N GLU A 843 -13.10 16.05 -2.72
CA GLU A 843 -11.64 15.72 -2.90
C GLU A 843 -10.65 15.84 -1.71
N LEU A 844 -9.71 14.90 -1.57
CA LEU A 844 -8.42 14.99 -0.83
C LEU A 844 -8.53 15.32 0.74
N TRP A 845 -9.16 14.54 1.67
CA TRP A 845 -9.04 14.52 3.21
C TRP A 845 -7.92 13.73 4.05
N ARG A 846 -7.54 13.99 5.34
CA ARG A 846 -6.65 13.09 6.22
C ARG A 846 -7.20 12.85 7.62
N THR A 847 -6.49 12.15 8.52
CA THR A 847 -6.42 12.47 9.97
C THR A 847 -5.11 12.05 10.60
N ASP A 848 -4.75 12.65 11.73
CA ASP A 848 -3.83 12.02 12.69
C ASP A 848 -4.56 11.20 13.76
N GLY A 849 -5.32 11.86 14.63
CA GLY A 849 -6.03 11.27 15.76
C GLY A 849 -6.57 12.33 16.71
N THR A 850 -7.26 13.31 16.12
CA THR A 850 -8.02 14.37 16.80
C THR A 850 -9.23 14.73 15.93
N SER A 851 -10.37 15.15 16.53
CA SER A 851 -11.55 15.53 15.72
C SER A 851 -11.27 16.69 14.76
N ALA A 852 -10.22 17.46 15.04
CA ALA A 852 -9.70 18.55 14.24
C ALA A 852 -8.70 18.15 13.14
N GLY A 853 -7.83 17.14 13.35
CA GLY A 853 -6.59 16.93 12.58
C GLY A 853 -6.76 16.41 11.16
N THR A 854 -7.88 16.75 10.54
CA THR A 854 -8.53 15.99 9.47
C THR A 854 -8.60 16.79 8.13
N VAL A 855 -7.69 17.78 7.93
CA VAL A 855 -7.75 18.95 6.98
C VAL A 855 -6.72 19.04 5.82
N LEU A 856 -6.97 19.81 4.74
CA LEU A 856 -7.04 19.50 3.27
C LEU A 856 -5.85 18.95 2.44
N VAL A 857 -6.09 18.39 1.23
CA VAL A 857 -5.42 18.85 -0.03
C VAL A 857 -6.25 19.90 -0.71
N PRO A 858 -5.58 20.78 -1.46
CA PRO A 858 -6.04 21.34 -2.73
C PRO A 858 -6.29 20.37 -3.90
N GLU A 859 -6.75 20.94 -5.01
CA GLU A 859 -7.90 20.41 -5.74
C GLU A 859 -7.74 20.45 -7.26
N VAL A 860 -7.94 19.34 -7.93
CA VAL A 860 -7.77 19.17 -9.39
C VAL A 860 -8.67 19.89 -10.47
N ARG A 861 -9.48 20.96 -10.25
CA ARG A 861 -9.76 22.10 -11.21
C ARG A 861 -10.72 23.26 -10.78
N PRO A 862 -11.31 23.26 -9.59
CA PRO A 862 -12.66 23.85 -9.39
C PRO A 862 -13.66 23.92 -10.58
N GLY A 863 -14.52 22.91 -10.71
CA GLY A 863 -15.71 22.76 -11.55
C GLY A 863 -15.57 21.89 -12.82
N LYS A 864 -16.35 20.84 -13.09
CA LYS A 864 -17.22 19.96 -12.29
C LYS A 864 -17.26 18.59 -13.02
N ALA A 865 -16.38 17.62 -12.71
CA ALA A 865 -16.33 16.25 -13.30
C ALA A 865 -15.15 15.37 -12.74
N SER A 866 -15.04 14.04 -13.02
CA SER A 866 -14.19 13.07 -12.24
C SER A 866 -12.82 12.65 -12.72
N SER A 867 -11.96 12.46 -11.72
CA SER A 867 -10.70 11.72 -11.84
C SER A 867 -10.48 10.73 -10.66
N ALA A 868 -11.50 9.92 -10.34
CA ALA A 868 -11.69 9.09 -9.13
C ALA A 868 -10.72 7.89 -8.80
N PRO A 869 -9.89 7.96 -7.75
CA PRO A 869 -8.42 7.89 -7.80
C PRO A 869 -7.74 6.70 -6.96
N ASP A 870 -6.61 5.99 -7.33
CA ASP A 870 -6.18 4.59 -6.84
C ASP A 870 -4.67 4.12 -6.47
N TYR A 871 -4.43 3.02 -5.65
CA TYR A 871 -3.25 2.08 -5.30
C TYR A 871 -2.64 1.78 -3.85
N MET A 872 -1.36 2.07 -3.50
CA MET A 872 -0.61 1.67 -2.27
C MET A 872 0.93 1.83 -2.18
N THR A 873 1.64 3.00 -2.17
CA THR A 873 2.86 3.22 -1.31
C THR A 873 3.10 4.66 -0.76
N LEU A 874 4.36 5.09 -0.46
CA LEU A 874 4.99 6.33 0.06
C LEU A 874 6.51 6.26 -0.33
N SER A 875 7.18 7.28 -0.88
CA SER A 875 8.62 7.19 -1.26
C SER A 875 9.33 8.55 -1.41
N ARG A 876 10.64 8.61 -1.13
CA ARG A 876 11.48 9.84 -1.18
C ARG A 876 10.87 11.08 -0.50
N GLY A 877 10.07 10.90 0.54
CA GLY A 877 9.36 11.98 1.26
C GLY A 877 8.21 12.62 0.47
N GLN A 878 8.30 12.61 -0.86
CA GLN A 878 7.21 12.93 -1.76
C GLN A 878 6.18 11.80 -1.81
N ILE A 879 5.16 12.11 -2.58
CA ILE A 879 3.94 11.38 -2.73
C ILE A 879 3.74 11.34 -4.29
N LEU A 880 3.83 10.16 -4.97
CA LEU A 880 3.68 9.94 -6.45
C LEU A 880 2.54 8.97 -6.85
N MET A 881 1.82 9.09 -7.99
CA MET A 881 1.08 7.99 -8.67
C MET A 881 0.43 8.23 -10.09
N ARG A 882 -0.76 8.86 -10.31
CA ARG A 882 -1.90 8.34 -11.17
C ARG A 882 -2.91 9.54 -11.88
N ALA A 883 -4.28 9.53 -12.34
CA ALA A 883 -5.68 10.27 -12.71
C ALA A 883 -6.41 11.28 -13.83
N THR A 884 -7.62 11.04 -14.36
CA THR A 884 -8.29 11.85 -15.47
C THR A 884 -8.26 13.41 -15.54
N HIS A 885 -8.03 13.98 -16.73
CA HIS A 885 -8.27 15.38 -17.17
C HIS A 885 -8.65 15.39 -18.67
N PRO A 886 -8.92 16.54 -19.30
CA PRO A 886 -9.20 16.66 -20.73
C PRO A 886 -8.20 16.19 -21.82
N THR A 887 -6.92 16.62 -21.85
CA THR A 887 -6.15 16.72 -23.14
C THR A 887 -5.44 15.50 -23.78
N LYS A 888 -4.11 15.40 -23.68
CA LYS A 888 -3.23 14.94 -24.77
C LYS A 888 -2.68 13.49 -24.76
N GLY A 889 -2.86 12.51 -23.83
CA GLY A 889 -3.67 12.37 -22.63
C GLY A 889 -3.21 11.51 -21.39
N ALA A 890 -2.38 10.45 -21.33
CA ALA A 890 -1.86 9.78 -20.07
C ALA A 890 -1.38 10.60 -18.84
N GLU A 891 -0.09 10.61 -18.39
CA GLU A 891 0.30 11.55 -17.30
C GLU A 891 1.42 11.19 -16.29
N LEU A 892 1.70 12.13 -15.34
CA LEU A 892 1.92 12.01 -13.85
C LEU A 892 2.32 13.37 -13.21
N PHE A 893 1.80 13.85 -12.04
CA PHE A 893 2.12 15.17 -11.35
C PHE A 893 2.32 15.14 -9.79
N LYS A 894 3.56 15.25 -9.25
CA LYS A 894 4.11 14.80 -7.91
C LYS A 894 3.67 15.52 -6.59
N TYR A 895 2.71 15.04 -5.79
CA TYR A 895 2.37 15.66 -4.48
C TYR A 895 3.48 15.60 -3.41
N PHE A 896 3.69 16.70 -2.69
CA PHE A 896 4.60 16.74 -1.53
C PHE A 896 3.81 16.98 -0.26
N PRO A 897 3.82 16.07 0.74
CA PRO A 897 3.23 16.27 2.04
C PRO A 897 3.89 17.46 2.73
N GLY A 898 3.30 18.63 2.53
CA GLY A 898 3.86 19.90 2.96
C GLY A 898 4.23 19.84 4.43
N ALA A 899 5.53 19.95 4.71
CA ALA A 899 6.06 20.01 6.07
C ALA A 899 5.74 21.39 6.68
N ASN A 900 4.46 21.65 6.92
CA ASN A 900 3.96 22.87 7.52
C ASN A 900 2.91 22.55 8.60
N SER A 901 3.41 22.06 9.72
CA SER A 901 3.03 22.54 11.06
C SER A 901 4.05 22.01 12.06
N LYS A 902 4.70 22.92 12.80
CA LYS A 902 5.34 22.55 14.07
C LYS A 902 4.29 21.86 14.95
N PRO A 903 4.65 20.83 15.76
CA PRO A 903 3.71 20.27 16.72
C PRO A 903 3.26 21.34 17.71
N VAL A 904 1.95 21.64 17.73
CA VAL A 904 1.34 22.38 18.84
C VAL A 904 1.14 21.38 19.97
N GLY A 905 2.06 21.37 20.94
CA GLY A 905 1.88 20.58 22.16
C GLY A 905 3.13 19.87 22.70
N HIS A 906 4.09 20.63 23.22
CA HIS A 906 4.75 20.29 24.50
C HIS A 906 4.97 21.61 25.29
N PRO A 907 5.05 21.57 26.63
CA PRO A 907 4.46 22.64 27.43
C PRO A 907 5.42 23.79 27.77
N CYS A 908 5.29 24.90 27.07
CA CYS A 908 5.67 26.25 27.55
C CYS A 908 4.64 27.25 27.03
N SER A 909 3.58 27.48 27.81
CA SER A 909 2.47 28.36 27.46
C SER A 909 2.74 29.82 27.86
N THR A 910 2.32 30.71 26.96
CA THR A 910 1.85 32.10 27.24
C THR A 910 2.77 33.08 27.97
N SER A 911 3.25 34.07 27.22
CA SER A 911 2.90 35.48 27.48
C SER A 911 2.87 36.26 26.17
N ALA A 912 2.04 37.31 26.09
CA ALA A 912 1.72 38.00 24.85
C ALA A 912 2.32 39.41 24.79
N THR A 913 3.04 39.73 23.72
CA THR A 913 3.35 41.12 23.33
C THR A 913 3.25 41.26 21.82
N ARG A 914 2.38 42.16 21.35
CA ARG A 914 2.30 42.58 19.95
C ARG A 914 3.60 43.31 19.57
N PHE A 915 4.07 43.12 18.33
CA PHE A 915 4.96 44.07 17.65
C PHE A 915 4.30 44.53 16.35
N PRO A 916 4.52 45.79 15.91
CA PRO A 916 3.74 46.41 14.84
C PRO A 916 4.25 46.06 13.44
N THR A 917 3.32 46.04 12.49
CA THR A 917 3.60 46.12 11.05
C THR A 917 4.25 47.46 10.71
N LEU A 918 5.39 47.43 10.01
CA LEU A 918 5.99 48.59 9.35
C LEU A 918 6.00 48.34 7.83
N ALA A 919 5.22 49.14 7.10
CA ALA A 919 5.30 49.28 5.66
C ALA A 919 5.99 50.62 5.35
N GLY A 920 6.96 50.63 4.42
CA GLY A 920 7.67 51.87 4.07
C GLY A 920 8.98 51.66 3.29
N THR A 921 8.87 51.79 1.97
CA THR A 921 9.80 52.44 1.02
C THR A 921 11.27 52.75 1.39
N ASP A 922 12.16 52.28 0.52
CA ASP A 922 13.54 52.70 0.19
C ASP A 922 14.68 52.75 1.25
N PRO A 923 15.86 52.16 0.95
CA PRO A 923 17.05 52.25 1.80
C PRO A 923 17.91 53.49 1.48
N ILE A 924 17.97 54.45 2.42
CA ILE A 924 18.90 55.58 2.35
C ILE A 924 20.35 55.08 2.51
N LEU A 925 21.15 55.22 1.44
CA LEU A 925 22.58 54.90 1.44
C LEU A 925 23.39 55.99 2.16
N GLY A 926 24.34 55.60 3.02
CA GLY A 926 25.02 56.56 3.90
C GLY A 926 26.38 56.14 4.45
N GLY A 927 27.25 55.57 3.61
CA GLY A 927 28.65 55.30 3.95
C GLY A 927 29.42 54.69 2.78
N THR A 928 30.73 54.95 2.68
CA THR A 928 31.60 54.45 1.59
C THR A 928 32.87 53.77 2.12
N MET A 929 33.15 52.58 1.59
CA MET A 929 34.39 51.83 1.82
C MET A 929 35.36 52.06 0.65
N ASN A 930 36.59 52.48 0.95
CA ASN A 930 37.63 52.76 -0.05
C ASN A 930 38.63 51.59 -0.13
N LEU A 931 38.84 51.03 -1.32
CA LEU A 931 39.85 50.01 -1.58
C LEU A 931 40.93 50.55 -2.53
N ARG A 932 42.19 50.15 -2.31
CA ARG A 932 43.34 50.49 -3.15
C ARG A 932 44.17 49.23 -3.46
N GLY A 933 44.75 49.17 -4.65
CA GLY A 933 45.62 48.06 -5.06
C GLY A 933 46.57 48.41 -6.21
N ALA A 934 47.61 47.60 -6.37
CA ALA A 934 48.57 47.66 -7.47
C ALA A 934 48.47 46.37 -8.30
N GLY A 935 48.54 46.49 -9.63
CA GLY A 935 48.37 45.36 -10.55
C GLY A 935 46.93 45.13 -11.00
N ALA A 936 46.69 44.01 -11.68
CA ALA A 936 45.42 43.70 -12.35
C ALA A 936 44.23 43.70 -11.37
N LYS A 937 43.11 44.34 -11.77
CA LYS A 937 41.89 44.43 -10.94
C LYS A 937 41.30 43.03 -10.68
N PRO A 938 40.96 42.68 -9.42
CA PRO A 938 40.27 41.42 -9.11
C PRO A 938 38.85 41.41 -9.70
N ARG A 939 38.40 40.25 -10.19
CA ARG A 939 37.10 40.11 -10.87
C ARG A 939 35.91 39.86 -9.92
N ALA A 940 36.17 39.61 -8.65
CA ALA A 940 35.16 39.49 -7.59
C ALA A 940 35.78 39.84 -6.22
N ILE A 941 34.93 40.30 -5.29
CA ILE A 941 35.29 40.59 -3.90
C ILE A 941 34.21 39.95 -3.00
N GLY A 942 34.64 39.29 -1.92
CA GLY A 942 33.76 38.72 -0.90
C GLY A 942 33.97 39.42 0.45
N ILE A 943 32.87 39.69 1.16
CA ILE A 943 32.87 40.25 2.52
C ILE A 943 32.08 39.32 3.42
N GLN A 944 32.64 38.96 4.59
CA GLN A 944 32.00 38.07 5.55
C GLN A 944 31.85 38.74 6.93
N LEU A 945 30.68 38.56 7.53
CA LEU A 945 30.39 38.89 8.93
C LEU A 945 30.71 37.67 9.81
N GLN A 946 31.42 37.86 10.92
CA GLN A 946 31.83 36.75 11.79
C GLN A 946 31.11 36.62 13.14
N GLY A 947 30.34 37.62 13.59
CA GLY A 947 29.52 37.45 14.79
C GLY A 947 29.04 38.74 15.45
N VAL A 948 28.31 38.56 16.56
CA VAL A 948 27.81 39.58 17.46
C VAL A 948 28.38 39.30 18.85
N GLN A 949 29.09 40.26 19.44
CA GLN A 949 29.39 40.22 20.87
C GLN A 949 28.36 41.05 21.63
N VAL A 950 27.91 40.51 22.76
CA VAL A 950 27.01 41.14 23.73
C VAL A 950 27.78 41.26 25.04
N ASP A 951 27.76 42.43 25.67
CA ASP A 951 28.40 42.66 26.97
C ASP A 951 27.64 41.88 28.07
N PRO A 952 28.30 40.96 28.80
CA PRO A 952 27.63 40.13 29.81
C PRO A 952 27.20 40.90 31.07
N ASN A 953 27.56 42.19 31.23
CA ASN A 953 27.21 42.99 32.41
C ASN A 953 25.88 43.75 32.29
N ALA A 954 25.15 43.59 31.17
CA ALA A 954 23.88 44.28 30.94
C ALA A 954 22.65 43.46 31.40
N ILE A 955 22.23 43.70 32.65
CA ILE A 955 20.95 43.27 33.30
C ILE A 955 21.00 41.84 33.94
N PRO A 956 20.56 41.67 35.22
CA PRO A 956 20.68 40.40 35.95
C PRO A 956 19.54 39.40 35.69
N LEU A 957 19.86 38.10 35.74
CA LEU A 957 18.95 36.97 35.58
C LEU A 957 19.08 35.95 36.73
N PRO A 958 17.97 35.43 37.28
CA PRO A 958 17.97 34.20 38.08
C PRO A 958 17.73 32.96 37.21
N THR A 959 18.79 32.17 37.01
CA THR A 959 18.77 30.70 36.82
C THR A 959 17.65 30.08 35.97
N LEU A 960 17.91 29.89 34.66
CA LEU A 960 17.28 28.84 33.85
C LEU A 960 18.37 27.94 33.24
N GLY A 961 18.17 26.63 33.32
CA GLY A 961 19.21 25.62 33.03
C GLY A 961 19.65 25.54 31.57
N ALA A 962 20.88 25.08 31.37
CA ALA A 962 21.56 25.04 30.07
C ALA A 962 20.96 24.00 29.09
N SER A 963 19.98 24.41 28.27
CA SER A 963 19.52 23.62 27.12
C SER A 963 18.87 24.44 25.98
N CYS A 964 19.28 25.70 25.78
CA CYS A 964 18.76 26.58 24.72
C CYS A 964 19.86 27.38 23.96
N MET A 965 20.85 26.70 23.36
CA MET A 965 21.80 27.34 22.43
C MET A 965 21.99 26.55 21.12
N SER A 966 21.33 26.99 20.05
CA SER A 966 21.80 26.87 18.65
C SER A 966 20.85 27.61 17.69
N TYR A 967 21.38 27.95 16.50
CA TYR A 967 20.73 28.63 15.37
C TYR A 967 20.59 30.17 15.42
N ILE A 968 21.71 30.85 15.18
CA ILE A 968 21.74 32.13 14.44
C ILE A 968 22.39 31.85 13.08
N ASN A 969 21.69 32.14 11.97
CA ASN A 969 22.23 31.96 10.62
C ASN A 969 23.09 33.15 10.22
N LEU A 970 24.33 32.90 9.80
CA LEU A 970 25.23 33.91 9.24
C LEU A 970 24.87 34.20 7.77
N LEU A 971 24.67 35.47 7.43
CA LEU A 971 24.50 35.93 6.06
C LEU A 971 25.86 36.30 5.44
N SER A 972 26.12 35.79 4.25
CA SER A 972 27.28 36.13 3.42
C SER A 972 26.81 36.66 2.07
N PHE A 973 27.40 37.76 1.59
CA PHE A 973 27.02 38.39 0.32
C PHE A 973 28.18 38.38 -0.67
N TRP A 974 27.84 38.14 -1.95
CA TRP A 974 28.77 38.21 -3.08
C TRP A 974 28.20 39.17 -4.13
N MET A 975 29.04 40.06 -4.66
CA MET A 975 28.68 40.96 -5.75
C MET A 975 29.52 40.64 -6.99
N PRO A 976 28.91 40.33 -8.15
CA PRO A 976 29.63 40.19 -9.41
C PRO A 976 29.98 41.57 -9.98
N LEU A 977 31.21 41.75 -10.45
CA LEU A 977 31.63 42.97 -11.15
C LEU A 977 31.32 42.85 -12.65
N SER A 978 30.71 43.89 -13.23
CA SER A 978 30.51 44.00 -14.67
C SER A 978 31.84 44.23 -15.41
N THR A 979 31.92 43.71 -16.62
CA THR A 979 33.13 43.74 -17.45
C THR A 979 33.41 45.14 -17.99
N PHE A 980 34.55 45.71 -17.62
CA PHE A 980 35.11 46.94 -18.18
C PHE A 980 36.58 46.73 -18.60
N PRO A 981 37.08 47.46 -19.61
CA PRO A 981 38.46 47.32 -20.08
C PRO A 981 39.48 47.79 -19.03
N VAL A 982 40.64 47.14 -18.99
CA VAL A 982 41.70 47.35 -17.98
C VAL A 982 42.98 47.84 -18.67
N PRO A 983 43.54 49.01 -18.31
CA PRO A 983 44.87 49.42 -18.75
C PRO A 983 45.96 48.51 -18.16
N ALA A 984 47.00 48.20 -18.94
CA ALA A 984 47.94 47.13 -18.64
C ALA A 984 48.87 47.36 -17.41
N SER A 985 48.98 48.59 -16.89
CA SER A 985 49.66 48.86 -15.62
C SER A 985 49.15 50.13 -14.93
N GLY A 986 49.15 50.13 -13.59
CA GLY A 986 48.76 51.28 -12.77
C GLY A 986 48.16 50.91 -11.41
N THR A 987 48.30 51.79 -10.42
CA THR A 987 47.59 51.71 -9.13
C THR A 987 46.16 52.20 -9.29
N TRP A 988 45.19 51.51 -8.66
CA TRP A 988 43.78 51.90 -8.71
C TRP A 988 43.20 52.11 -7.31
N THR A 989 42.20 53.00 -7.22
CA THR A 989 41.35 53.23 -6.04
C THR A 989 39.90 53.06 -6.47
N GLN A 990 39.05 52.45 -5.64
CA GLN A 990 37.61 52.33 -5.94
C GLN A 990 36.77 52.31 -4.65
N ASN A 991 35.62 52.99 -4.71
CA ASN A 991 34.77 53.29 -3.57
C ASN A 991 33.46 52.51 -3.68
N TYR A 992 33.02 51.86 -2.60
CA TYR A 992 31.79 51.05 -2.57
C TYR A 992 30.83 51.58 -1.49
N PRO A 993 29.54 51.82 -1.81
CA PRO A 993 28.55 52.21 -0.81
C PRO A 993 28.17 51.02 0.08
N VAL A 994 27.98 51.28 1.38
CA VAL A 994 27.63 50.27 2.39
C VAL A 994 26.33 50.70 3.10
N PRO A 995 25.34 49.81 3.31
CA PRO A 995 24.09 50.18 3.98
C PRO A 995 24.31 50.50 5.47
N ASN A 996 23.66 51.57 5.95
CA ASN A 996 23.61 51.90 7.37
C ASN A 996 22.79 50.87 8.15
N THR A 997 23.34 50.36 9.25
CA THR A 997 22.59 49.55 10.23
C THR A 997 22.15 50.42 11.41
N PRO A 998 20.92 50.24 11.93
CA PRO A 998 20.46 50.98 13.11
C PRO A 998 21.24 50.53 14.36
N THR A 999 21.83 51.48 15.06
CA THR A 999 22.69 51.25 16.23
C THR A 999 21.88 50.91 17.49
N LEU A 1000 21.64 49.62 17.71
CA LEU A 1000 21.30 49.10 19.03
C LEU A 1000 22.46 49.39 20.01
N LYS A 1001 22.19 50.21 21.04
CA LYS A 1001 23.13 50.53 22.12
C LYS A 1001 23.65 49.22 22.75
N GLY A 1002 24.96 48.99 22.68
CA GLY A 1002 25.63 47.84 23.31
C GLY A 1002 26.12 46.73 22.36
N VAL A 1003 25.94 46.85 21.04
CA VAL A 1003 26.42 45.86 20.07
C VAL A 1003 27.55 46.43 19.20
N ARG A 1004 28.65 45.66 19.04
CA ARG A 1004 29.71 45.91 18.03
C ARG A 1004 29.78 44.74 17.03
N ILE A 1005 30.15 45.06 15.79
CA ILE A 1005 30.25 44.14 14.65
C ILE A 1005 31.63 44.33 13.98
N ALA A 1006 32.23 43.23 13.51
CA ALA A 1006 33.53 43.22 12.82
C ALA A 1006 33.47 42.54 11.44
N TYR A 1007 34.42 42.88 10.56
CA TYR A 1007 34.45 42.48 9.14
C TYR A 1007 35.84 42.00 8.71
N GLN A 1008 35.90 41.15 7.67
CA GLN A 1008 37.14 40.74 7.00
C GLN A 1008 36.93 40.60 5.47
N THR A 1009 38.00 40.73 4.68
CA THR A 1009 37.97 40.82 3.20
C THR A 1009 39.03 39.92 2.54
N TRP A 1010 38.70 39.38 1.36
CA TRP A 1010 39.56 38.50 0.56
C TRP A 1010 39.41 38.76 -0.95
N TYR A 1011 40.40 38.35 -1.75
CA TYR A 1011 40.49 38.60 -3.21
C TYR A 1011 40.75 37.31 -4.01
N LEU A 1012 40.34 37.27 -5.29
CA LEU A 1012 40.60 36.17 -6.22
C LEU A 1012 41.16 36.70 -7.55
N ILE A 1013 42.23 36.06 -8.06
CA ILE A 1013 42.86 36.35 -9.35
C ILE A 1013 42.98 35.03 -10.13
N LEU A 1014 42.63 35.03 -11.43
CA LEU A 1014 42.73 33.88 -12.32
C LEU A 1014 43.51 34.26 -13.59
N PRO A 1015 44.50 33.46 -14.06
CA PRO A 1015 45.16 33.66 -15.34
C PRO A 1015 44.23 33.38 -16.54
N ALA A 1016 44.57 33.92 -17.71
CA ALA A 1016 43.89 33.60 -18.96
C ALA A 1016 44.39 32.27 -19.55
N LEU A 1017 43.46 31.43 -20.01
CA LEU A 1017 43.75 30.21 -20.77
C LEU A 1017 43.33 30.41 -22.24
N GLN A 1018 44.32 30.55 -23.12
CA GLN A 1018 44.12 30.33 -24.56
C GLN A 1018 44.00 28.82 -24.85
N TRP A 1019 43.37 28.48 -25.98
CA TRP A 1019 43.23 27.11 -26.46
C TRP A 1019 44.09 26.93 -27.72
N GLU A 1020 44.95 25.91 -27.71
CA GLU A 1020 45.53 25.32 -28.92
C GLU A 1020 45.36 23.79 -28.90
N MET A 1021 45.26 23.18 -30.08
CA MET A 1021 45.13 21.73 -30.26
C MET A 1021 46.43 21.14 -30.82
N SER A 1022 47.04 20.15 -30.16
CA SER A 1022 47.91 19.17 -30.81
C SER A 1022 48.11 17.90 -29.96
N ASN A 1023 48.59 16.83 -30.61
CA ASN A 1023 48.65 15.46 -30.09
C ASN A 1023 49.90 15.20 -29.21
N GLY A 1024 49.81 14.38 -28.15
CA GLY A 1024 51.03 13.98 -27.43
C GLY A 1024 50.87 13.06 -26.20
N VAL A 1025 51.56 11.93 -26.23
CA VAL A 1025 51.61 10.77 -25.32
C VAL A 1025 52.37 11.04 -24.00
N PHE A 1026 51.76 10.73 -22.83
CA PHE A 1026 52.37 10.49 -21.48
C PHE A 1026 53.23 11.63 -20.85
N SER A 1027 53.39 11.79 -19.52
CA SER A 1027 53.31 10.86 -18.37
C SER A 1027 52.92 11.60 -17.06
N ALA A 1028 52.85 10.89 -15.93
CA ALA A 1028 52.41 11.43 -14.63
C ALA A 1028 53.54 12.04 -13.79
N PHE A 1029 53.24 13.09 -13.03
CA PHE A 1029 53.72 13.32 -11.66
C PHE A 1029 52.68 14.16 -10.88
N GLY A 1030 52.63 14.02 -9.56
CA GLY A 1030 51.54 14.58 -8.73
C GLY A 1030 52.00 15.59 -7.68
N ASN A 1031 51.08 16.46 -7.31
CA ASN A 1031 50.49 16.53 -5.96
C ASN A 1031 49.11 17.21 -6.05
#